data_AF-A0AAV6CC07-F1
#
_entry.id   AF-A0AAV6CC07-F1
#
_cell.length_a   1.000
_cell.length_b   1.000
_cell.length_c   1.000
_cell.angle_alpha   90.00
_cell.angle_beta   90.00
_cell.angle_gamma   90.00
#
_symmetry.space_group_name_H-M   'P 1'
#
loop_
_entity.id
_entity.type
_entity.pdbx_description
1 polymer ?
#
loop_
_entity_poly.entity_id
_entity_poly.type
_entity_poly.pdbx_seq_one_letter_code
_entity_poly.pdbx_strand_id
1 'polypeptide(L)'
;MRIAVAIALLSSGVAWAAEQEEFDKEIKPLLKKHCYDCHGSEKVKGDLNLETFQTVEAIKGQPEIWNNVRERVAAFEMPPEGKYEMSIDRQGRLMRFLRTLPRPDQVDCDEIASDRNSNGSGYAMSRRLNRAEYSNTIRDLFGMNVPVDELLPTDGGGGEGFDTTGNALFISTIHIEKYIAAAGLVLETVLPDKTRGLRPEIKHARESLLGPKASPSKKEARASAEEVVSRVMRRAFRRPVEAVEVEKIMGMFDRAWNRGDGYVPSLRLALQAVLVSPNFLFLAEPEPAEKGVQPLAPIPLASKLSYFLWSSMPDEELLQAAESGRLNDPNVYVAQVRRMLKDPKAAALGKRFALQWLDLEKLGTEIKPDSHKYPEFNQALRESMLAEVTEHFNYILAHDRPLTELIAADYTFLNEELAGLYGIEGVKGEQMRRVQLADARRGGVIGMAAVHASTSYPLRTSPVLRGRWVLESLIGEKVKPPPPDVPALEEHSEKTKNLSLREQLQMHRENPDCASCHDKMDPLGFGMENFDALGRWRELDKGLPIDASGKLPSGEAFTGPAGLKTILMSRKSQVMTHLVRKMTGYAFGRELNRYDACVVKKAVEALERENYKPSVLVEEIVLSFPFRHRFYPKVDVKHDG
;
A
#
# COMPACT_ATOMS: atom_id res chain seq x y z
N MET A 1 -9.63 33.03 -43.97
CA MET A 1 -9.24 32.23 -42.79
C MET A 1 -8.13 31.19 -43.10
N ARG A 2 -7.12 31.54 -43.93
CA ARG A 2 -6.00 30.64 -44.31
C ARG A 2 -4.59 31.25 -44.13
N ILE A 3 -4.50 32.51 -43.72
CA ILE A 3 -3.23 33.20 -43.47
C ILE A 3 -2.82 33.13 -41.99
N ALA A 4 -3.76 32.89 -41.06
CA ALA A 4 -3.48 32.77 -39.63
C ALA A 4 -2.83 31.43 -39.21
N VAL A 5 -2.98 30.35 -40.01
CA VAL A 5 -2.44 29.02 -39.69
C VAL A 5 -0.97 28.87 -40.08
N ALA A 6 -0.50 29.60 -41.10
CA ALA A 6 0.90 29.55 -41.55
C ALA A 6 1.86 30.30 -40.59
N ILE A 7 1.38 31.35 -39.91
CA ILE A 7 2.18 32.12 -38.96
C ILE A 7 2.40 31.35 -37.65
N ALA A 8 1.42 30.54 -37.20
CA ALA A 8 1.53 29.72 -35.99
C ALA A 8 2.53 28.54 -36.12
N LEU A 9 2.66 27.97 -37.32
CA LEU A 9 3.62 26.88 -37.61
C LEU A 9 5.06 27.35 -37.78
N LEU A 10 5.27 28.61 -38.19
CA LEU A 10 6.61 29.22 -38.25
C LEU A 10 7.10 29.69 -36.88
N SER A 11 6.20 30.10 -35.97
CA SER A 11 6.58 30.51 -34.61
C SER A 11 7.00 29.36 -33.69
N SER A 12 6.43 28.16 -33.86
CA SER A 12 6.74 26.99 -33.03
C SER A 12 8.11 26.38 -33.37
N GLY A 13 8.48 26.30 -34.65
CA GLY A 13 9.79 25.77 -35.07
C GLY A 13 10.99 26.63 -34.63
N VAL A 14 10.81 27.95 -34.56
CA VAL A 14 11.87 28.89 -34.09
C VAL A 14 12.07 28.79 -32.58
N ALA A 15 11.00 28.58 -31.80
CA ALA A 15 11.09 28.41 -30.35
C ALA A 15 11.78 27.10 -29.95
N TRP A 16 11.52 26.00 -30.67
CA TRP A 16 12.17 24.70 -30.43
C TRP A 16 13.66 24.72 -30.75
N ALA A 17 14.06 25.37 -31.83
CA ALA A 17 15.46 25.52 -32.20
C ALA A 17 16.25 26.34 -31.16
N ALA A 18 15.65 27.41 -30.63
CA ALA A 18 16.28 28.24 -29.60
C ALA A 18 16.44 27.51 -28.26
N GLU A 19 15.45 26.73 -27.84
CA GLU A 19 15.50 25.94 -26.60
C GLU A 19 16.54 24.82 -26.67
N GLN A 20 16.64 24.13 -27.81
CA GLN A 20 17.67 23.13 -28.06
C GLN A 20 19.07 23.75 -28.09
N GLU A 21 19.22 24.94 -28.70
CA GLU A 21 20.50 25.66 -28.74
C GLU A 21 20.98 26.09 -27.34
N GLU A 22 20.08 26.59 -26.49
CA GLU A 22 20.38 26.89 -25.07
C GLU A 22 20.80 25.62 -24.31
N PHE A 23 20.08 24.51 -24.51
CA PHE A 23 20.44 23.23 -23.88
C PHE A 23 21.85 22.76 -24.29
N ASP A 24 22.16 22.76 -25.59
CA ASP A 24 23.44 22.28 -26.08
C ASP A 24 24.62 23.18 -25.68
N LYS A 25 24.41 24.50 -25.61
CA LYS A 25 25.47 25.47 -25.25
C LYS A 25 25.67 25.66 -23.75
N GLU A 26 24.59 25.66 -22.97
CA GLU A 26 24.64 26.08 -21.57
C GLU A 26 24.44 24.92 -20.57
N ILE A 27 23.57 23.97 -20.88
CA ILE A 27 23.14 22.94 -19.92
C ILE A 27 23.91 21.64 -20.09
N LYS A 28 24.01 21.13 -21.31
CA LYS A 28 24.71 19.89 -21.63
C LYS A 28 26.18 19.89 -21.16
N PRO A 29 26.95 20.99 -21.26
CA PRO A 29 28.30 21.04 -20.68
C PRO A 29 28.32 20.94 -19.15
N LEU A 30 27.31 21.48 -18.46
CA LEU A 30 27.17 21.35 -17.01
C LEU A 30 26.89 19.89 -16.62
N LEU A 31 25.94 19.24 -17.31
CA LEU A 31 25.64 17.83 -17.09
C LEU A 31 26.86 16.95 -17.37
N LYS A 32 27.60 17.23 -18.46
CA LYS A 32 28.83 16.49 -18.79
C LYS A 32 29.90 16.62 -17.72
N LYS A 33 30.10 17.82 -17.19
CA LYS A 33 31.17 18.09 -16.21
C LYS A 33 30.82 17.64 -14.80
N HIS A 34 29.56 17.74 -14.40
CA HIS A 34 29.15 17.60 -13.01
C HIS A 34 28.24 16.39 -12.75
N CYS A 35 27.72 15.74 -13.80
CA CYS A 35 26.74 14.66 -13.66
C CYS A 35 27.17 13.36 -14.37
N TYR A 36 27.71 13.40 -15.60
CA TYR A 36 27.94 12.20 -16.42
C TYR A 36 28.98 11.23 -15.83
N ASP A 37 29.96 11.72 -15.07
CA ASP A 37 30.92 10.87 -14.36
C ASP A 37 30.24 9.87 -13.41
N CYS A 38 29.02 10.17 -12.93
CA CYS A 38 28.22 9.28 -12.08
C CYS A 38 26.88 8.85 -12.70
N HIS A 39 26.36 9.60 -13.67
CA HIS A 39 25.05 9.39 -14.32
C HIS A 39 25.21 9.33 -15.84
N GLY A 40 26.21 8.61 -16.31
CA GLY A 40 26.57 8.45 -17.72
C GLY A 40 26.62 6.98 -18.13
N SER A 41 27.07 6.69 -19.35
CA SER A 41 27.03 5.32 -19.87
C SER A 41 28.04 4.38 -19.17
N GLU A 42 29.14 4.93 -18.64
CA GLU A 42 30.14 4.15 -17.89
C GLU A 42 29.73 3.88 -16.44
N LYS A 43 29.03 4.83 -15.80
CA LYS A 43 28.53 4.72 -14.43
C LYS A 43 27.10 5.22 -14.38
N VAL A 44 26.20 4.32 -14.04
CA VAL A 44 24.75 4.58 -13.96
C VAL A 44 24.31 4.63 -12.49
N LYS A 45 24.94 5.50 -11.67
CA LYS A 45 24.48 5.74 -10.29
C LYS A 45 23.03 6.24 -10.36
N GLY A 46 22.20 5.88 -9.38
CA GLY A 46 20.78 6.28 -9.44
C GLY A 46 19.91 5.51 -10.46
N ASP A 47 20.46 4.56 -11.24
CA ASP A 47 19.78 3.94 -12.41
C ASP A 47 19.37 5.00 -13.43
N LEU A 48 20.15 6.08 -13.44
CA LEU A 48 19.94 7.27 -14.23
C LEU A 48 21.13 7.44 -15.16
N ASN A 49 20.87 7.31 -16.47
CA ASN A 49 21.84 7.65 -17.50
C ASN A 49 21.39 8.92 -18.21
N LEU A 50 21.95 10.06 -17.81
CA LEU A 50 21.67 11.37 -18.39
C LEU A 50 22.22 11.53 -19.81
N GLU A 51 23.20 10.71 -20.21
CA GLU A 51 23.72 10.72 -21.59
C GLU A 51 22.71 10.22 -22.62
N THR A 52 21.65 9.53 -22.21
CA THR A 52 20.59 9.11 -23.15
C THR A 52 19.73 10.30 -23.62
N PHE A 53 19.77 11.43 -22.90
CA PHE A 53 18.95 12.61 -23.18
C PHE A 53 19.72 13.65 -24.00
N GLN A 54 19.85 13.38 -25.29
CA GLN A 54 20.61 14.25 -26.20
C GLN A 54 19.82 15.46 -26.69
N THR A 55 18.49 15.45 -26.57
CA THR A 55 17.59 16.52 -27.04
C THR A 55 16.62 16.95 -25.95
N VAL A 56 16.17 18.21 -26.01
CA VAL A 56 15.14 18.75 -25.11
C VAL A 56 13.83 17.96 -25.23
N GLU A 57 13.51 17.46 -26.41
CA GLU A 57 12.32 16.61 -26.61
C GLU A 57 12.42 15.29 -25.84
N ALA A 58 13.58 14.63 -25.86
CA ALA A 58 13.81 13.42 -25.06
C ALA A 58 13.70 13.70 -23.55
N ILE A 59 14.17 14.87 -23.11
CA ILE A 59 14.04 15.35 -21.73
C ILE A 59 12.56 15.54 -21.36
N LYS A 60 11.82 16.28 -22.19
CA LYS A 60 10.39 16.55 -21.99
C LYS A 60 9.54 15.28 -22.06
N GLY A 61 9.98 14.26 -22.80
CA GLY A 61 9.33 12.95 -22.87
C GLY A 61 9.41 12.12 -21.59
N GLN A 62 10.30 12.49 -20.65
CA GLN A 62 10.47 11.80 -19.35
C GLN A 62 10.39 12.78 -18.16
N PRO A 63 9.24 13.44 -17.95
CA PRO A 63 9.10 14.50 -16.94
C PRO A 63 9.32 14.01 -15.51
N GLU A 64 9.06 12.74 -15.21
CA GLU A 64 9.29 12.13 -13.88
C GLU A 64 10.78 12.08 -13.53
N ILE A 65 11.62 11.61 -14.47
CA ILE A 65 13.08 11.54 -14.28
C ILE A 65 13.63 12.93 -14.05
N TRP A 66 13.24 13.89 -14.90
CA TRP A 66 13.75 15.25 -14.84
C TRP A 66 13.16 16.06 -13.67
N ASN A 67 11.98 15.69 -13.17
CA ASN A 67 11.49 16.20 -11.88
C ASN A 67 12.35 15.71 -10.72
N ASN A 68 12.72 14.42 -10.69
CA ASN A 68 13.63 13.90 -9.66
C ASN A 68 15.00 14.62 -9.74
N VAL A 69 15.58 14.77 -10.94
CA VAL A 69 16.82 15.56 -11.12
C VAL A 69 16.67 16.97 -10.56
N ARG A 70 15.56 17.65 -10.85
CA ARG A 70 15.25 18.98 -10.31
C ARG A 70 15.19 18.99 -8.79
N GLU A 71 14.51 18.04 -8.16
CA GLU A 71 14.38 17.97 -6.71
C GLU A 71 15.73 17.73 -6.03
N ARG A 72 16.54 16.81 -6.56
CA ARG A 72 17.88 16.50 -6.01
C ARG A 72 18.85 17.67 -6.13
N VAL A 73 18.84 18.36 -7.27
CA VAL A 73 19.67 19.57 -7.47
C VAL A 73 19.17 20.74 -6.61
N ALA A 74 17.85 20.89 -6.44
CA ALA A 74 17.25 21.92 -5.58
C ALA A 74 17.55 21.70 -4.10
N ALA A 75 17.63 20.44 -3.67
CA ALA A 75 17.96 20.04 -2.31
C ALA A 75 19.48 20.08 -2.00
N PHE A 76 20.31 20.53 -2.94
CA PHE A 76 21.78 20.55 -2.83
C PHE A 76 22.40 19.16 -2.59
N GLU A 77 21.69 18.11 -2.97
CA GLU A 77 22.19 16.72 -2.85
C GLU A 77 23.07 16.33 -4.04
N MET A 78 22.91 17.03 -5.16
CA MET A 78 23.68 16.82 -6.39
C MET A 78 24.22 18.15 -6.92
N PRO A 79 25.51 18.23 -7.28
CA PRO A 79 26.55 17.20 -7.12
C PRO A 79 26.92 16.94 -5.64
N PRO A 80 27.40 15.73 -5.28
CA PRO A 80 27.70 15.36 -3.90
C PRO A 80 28.85 16.20 -3.30
N GLU A 81 28.77 16.46 -1.99
CA GLU A 81 29.74 17.30 -1.28
C GLU A 81 31.18 16.77 -1.40
N GLY A 82 32.15 17.66 -1.63
CA GLY A 82 33.57 17.32 -1.77
C GLY A 82 33.99 16.73 -3.14
N LYS A 83 33.05 16.51 -4.07
CA LYS A 83 33.36 16.11 -5.46
C LYS A 83 32.56 16.94 -6.47
N TYR A 84 33.24 17.48 -7.49
CA TYR A 84 32.60 18.19 -8.62
C TYR A 84 31.76 19.40 -8.22
N GLU A 85 32.20 20.18 -7.24
CA GLU A 85 31.53 21.40 -6.78
C GLU A 85 31.13 22.31 -7.96
N MET A 86 29.88 22.73 -7.92
CA MET A 86 29.29 23.63 -8.91
C MET A 86 29.15 25.01 -8.28
N SER A 87 29.61 26.06 -8.98
CA SER A 87 29.44 27.43 -8.49
C SER A 87 27.95 27.80 -8.43
N ILE A 88 27.58 28.67 -7.49
CA ILE A 88 26.20 29.15 -7.28
C ILE A 88 25.56 29.63 -8.59
N ASP A 89 26.32 30.33 -9.42
CA ASP A 89 25.86 30.83 -10.73
C ASP A 89 25.55 29.70 -11.73
N ARG A 90 26.37 28.65 -11.78
CA ARG A 90 26.12 27.46 -12.62
C ARG A 90 24.93 26.66 -12.11
N GLN A 91 24.82 26.52 -10.78
CA GLN A 91 23.67 25.85 -10.16
C GLN A 91 22.37 26.61 -10.43
N GLY A 92 22.41 27.94 -10.35
CA GLY A 92 21.28 28.82 -10.69
C GLY A 92 20.85 28.68 -12.15
N ARG A 93 21.80 28.54 -13.09
CA ARG A 93 21.53 28.28 -14.51
C ARG A 93 20.89 26.91 -14.75
N LEU A 94 21.47 25.85 -14.20
CA LEU A 94 20.89 24.51 -14.28
C LEU A 94 19.47 24.48 -13.69
N MET A 95 19.27 25.10 -12.52
CA MET A 95 17.96 25.19 -11.89
C MET A 95 16.94 26.00 -12.69
N ARG A 96 17.38 27.02 -13.45
CA ARG A 96 16.50 27.78 -14.33
C ARG A 96 15.97 26.90 -15.46
N PHE A 97 16.84 26.15 -16.13
CA PHE A 97 16.45 25.19 -17.15
C PHE A 97 15.54 24.09 -16.59
N LEU A 98 15.89 23.48 -15.46
CA LEU A 98 15.06 22.44 -14.85
C LEU A 98 13.65 22.93 -14.48
N ARG A 99 13.48 24.24 -14.23
CA ARG A 99 12.17 24.86 -13.97
C ARG A 99 11.34 25.12 -15.24
N THR A 100 11.93 25.17 -16.43
CA THR A 100 11.20 25.31 -17.70
C THR A 100 10.65 23.97 -18.20
N LEU A 101 11.22 22.85 -17.75
CA LEU A 101 10.77 21.52 -18.12
C LEU A 101 9.33 21.26 -17.64
N PRO A 102 8.52 20.55 -18.46
CA PRO A 102 7.17 20.16 -18.09
C PRO A 102 7.24 19.36 -16.80
N ARG A 103 6.36 19.74 -15.89
CA ARG A 103 6.19 19.07 -14.62
C ARG A 103 5.19 17.92 -14.81
N PRO A 104 5.29 16.84 -14.02
CA PRO A 104 4.26 15.80 -13.99
C PRO A 104 2.85 16.33 -13.69
N ASP A 105 2.74 17.56 -13.19
CA ASP A 105 1.49 18.22 -12.83
C ASP A 105 0.73 18.91 -13.98
N GLN A 106 1.27 18.89 -15.20
CA GLN A 106 0.57 19.31 -16.41
C GLN A 106 -0.16 18.14 -17.11
N VAL A 107 -0.15 16.95 -16.51
CA VAL A 107 -0.83 15.76 -17.04
C VAL A 107 -2.33 15.89 -16.81
N ASP A 108 -3.12 15.61 -17.85
CA ASP A 108 -4.58 15.58 -17.79
C ASP A 108 -5.04 14.54 -16.75
N CYS A 109 -5.85 15.00 -15.80
CA CYS A 109 -6.34 14.20 -14.69
C CYS A 109 -7.44 13.22 -15.13
N ASP A 110 -7.94 13.38 -16.35
CA ASP A 110 -8.95 12.53 -16.98
C ASP A 110 -8.32 11.53 -17.97
N GLU A 111 -7.01 11.29 -17.86
CA GLU A 111 -6.30 10.26 -18.62
C GLU A 111 -6.00 9.01 -17.78
N ILE A 112 -6.00 7.85 -18.44
CA ILE A 112 -5.49 6.58 -17.92
C ILE A 112 -4.59 5.91 -18.94
N ALA A 113 -3.72 5.00 -18.46
CA ALA A 113 -2.93 4.13 -19.33
C ALA A 113 -3.84 3.32 -20.29
N SER A 114 -3.55 3.41 -21.58
CA SER A 114 -4.32 2.81 -22.67
C SER A 114 -3.43 2.54 -23.89
N ASP A 115 -3.93 1.80 -24.88
CA ASP A 115 -3.20 1.56 -26.14
C ASP A 115 -2.77 2.85 -26.85
N ARG A 116 -3.49 3.98 -26.63
CA ARG A 116 -3.19 5.27 -27.27
C ARG A 116 -1.97 5.97 -26.70
N ASN A 117 -1.69 5.79 -25.41
CA ASN A 117 -0.72 6.60 -24.69
C ASN A 117 0.33 5.76 -23.94
N SER A 118 0.10 4.47 -23.70
CA SER A 118 1.01 3.58 -22.96
C SER A 118 1.37 2.28 -23.67
N ASN A 119 0.95 2.09 -24.93
CA ASN A 119 1.21 0.88 -25.73
C ASN A 119 0.93 -0.43 -24.96
N GLY A 120 -0.14 -0.45 -24.17
CA GLY A 120 -0.53 -1.64 -23.38
C GLY A 120 0.23 -1.81 -22.05
N SER A 121 1.11 -0.90 -21.66
CA SER A 121 1.75 -0.94 -20.32
C SER A 121 0.92 -0.19 -19.28
N GLY A 122 0.85 -0.72 -18.05
CA GLY A 122 0.30 -0.02 -16.89
C GLY A 122 -1.23 0.07 -16.78
N TYR A 123 -1.99 -0.62 -17.65
CA TYR A 123 -3.44 -0.75 -17.44
C TYR A 123 -3.73 -1.73 -16.30
N ALA A 124 -4.84 -1.52 -15.59
CA ALA A 124 -5.23 -2.40 -14.51
C ALA A 124 -5.65 -3.77 -15.08
N MET A 125 -5.24 -4.86 -14.43
CA MET A 125 -5.67 -6.23 -14.74
C MET A 125 -6.86 -6.64 -13.86
N SER A 126 -7.69 -7.57 -14.33
CA SER A 126 -8.64 -8.24 -13.44
C SER A 126 -7.85 -9.03 -12.40
N ARG A 127 -8.30 -9.02 -11.13
CA ARG A 127 -7.59 -9.67 -10.03
C ARG A 127 -8.49 -10.59 -9.24
N ARG A 128 -7.91 -11.66 -8.72
CA ARG A 128 -8.56 -12.48 -7.70
C ARG A 128 -8.62 -11.75 -6.35
N LEU A 129 -9.45 -12.25 -5.46
CA LEU A 129 -9.37 -11.93 -4.05
C LEU A 129 -8.03 -12.45 -3.51
N ASN A 130 -7.32 -11.60 -2.77
CA ASN A 130 -6.19 -12.08 -1.98
C ASN A 130 -6.70 -12.93 -0.80
N ARG A 131 -5.79 -13.62 -0.11
CA ARG A 131 -6.10 -14.53 1.00
C ARG A 131 -6.95 -13.87 2.07
N ALA A 132 -6.62 -12.63 2.46
CA ALA A 132 -7.34 -11.90 3.50
C ALA A 132 -8.74 -11.47 3.03
N GLU A 133 -8.85 -10.97 1.80
CA GLU A 133 -10.11 -10.60 1.16
C GLU A 133 -11.05 -11.79 0.99
N TYR A 134 -10.53 -12.97 0.63
CA TYR A 134 -11.29 -14.22 0.58
C TYR A 134 -11.87 -14.54 1.97
N SER A 135 -11.03 -14.55 3.01
CA SER A 135 -11.43 -14.84 4.39
C SER A 135 -12.49 -13.84 4.90
N ASN A 136 -12.27 -12.54 4.68
CA ASN A 136 -13.22 -11.49 5.05
C ASN A 136 -14.56 -11.63 4.31
N THR A 137 -14.51 -11.97 3.02
CA THR A 137 -15.72 -12.15 2.20
C THR A 137 -16.51 -13.36 2.67
N ILE A 138 -15.84 -14.47 2.99
CA ILE A 138 -16.46 -15.65 3.61
C ILE A 138 -17.12 -15.28 4.93
N ARG A 139 -16.41 -14.53 5.80
CA ARG A 139 -16.96 -14.05 7.07
C ARG A 139 -18.23 -13.24 6.87
N ASP A 140 -18.23 -12.29 5.94
CA ASP A 140 -19.38 -11.42 5.71
C ASP A 140 -20.51 -12.13 4.97
N LEU A 141 -20.20 -13.15 4.17
CA LEU A 141 -21.18 -13.98 3.46
C LEU A 141 -21.96 -14.87 4.43
N PHE A 142 -21.27 -15.53 5.37
CA PHE A 142 -21.88 -16.50 6.29
C PHE A 142 -22.09 -15.98 7.73
N GLY A 143 -21.60 -14.79 8.06
CA GLY A 143 -21.70 -14.21 9.40
C GLY A 143 -20.81 -14.89 10.44
N MET A 144 -19.73 -15.56 10.02
CA MET A 144 -18.84 -16.32 10.92
C MET A 144 -17.39 -16.25 10.45
N ASN A 145 -16.48 -16.02 11.38
CA ASN A 145 -15.05 -16.13 11.11
C ASN A 145 -14.61 -17.61 11.09
N VAL A 146 -14.28 -18.13 9.91
CA VAL A 146 -13.66 -19.44 9.73
C VAL A 146 -12.21 -19.18 9.30
N PRO A 147 -11.19 -19.73 10.00
CA PRO A 147 -9.78 -19.45 9.73
C PRO A 147 -9.30 -20.17 8.46
N VAL A 148 -9.82 -19.74 7.31
CA VAL A 148 -9.47 -20.30 5.99
C VAL A 148 -8.22 -19.67 5.40
N ASP A 149 -7.80 -18.53 5.94
CA ASP A 149 -6.66 -17.80 5.43
C ASP A 149 -5.39 -18.69 5.56
N GLU A 150 -5.19 -19.39 6.67
CA GLU A 150 -4.06 -20.30 6.88
C GLU A 150 -3.97 -21.46 5.87
N LEU A 151 -5.08 -21.80 5.20
CA LEU A 151 -5.10 -22.82 4.15
C LEU A 151 -4.60 -22.29 2.81
N LEU A 152 -4.74 -20.99 2.57
CA LEU A 152 -4.40 -20.37 1.29
C LEU A 152 -2.91 -19.99 1.27
N PRO A 153 -2.24 -20.13 0.10
CA PRO A 153 -0.89 -19.62 -0.08
C PRO A 153 -0.81 -18.12 0.25
N THR A 154 0.37 -17.68 0.69
CA THR A 154 0.64 -16.26 0.90
C THR A 154 0.71 -15.53 -0.44
N ASP A 155 0.10 -14.35 -0.50
CA ASP A 155 0.15 -13.49 -1.68
C ASP A 155 1.42 -12.64 -1.67
N GLY A 156 2.01 -12.45 -2.85
CA GLY A 156 3.13 -11.52 -3.01
C GLY A 156 2.65 -10.09 -3.15
N GLY A 157 3.40 -9.14 -2.58
CA GLY A 157 3.20 -7.72 -2.86
C GLY A 157 3.61 -7.37 -4.28
N GLY A 158 2.83 -6.51 -4.95
CA GLY A 158 3.14 -5.96 -6.27
C GLY A 158 3.04 -4.44 -6.29
N GLY A 159 3.51 -3.83 -7.38
CA GLY A 159 3.39 -2.38 -7.64
C GLY A 159 3.90 -1.51 -6.50
N GLU A 160 2.98 -0.80 -5.83
CA GLU A 160 3.30 0.06 -4.68
C GLU A 160 3.57 -0.71 -3.37
N GLY A 161 3.68 -2.04 -3.41
CA GLY A 161 4.04 -2.90 -2.27
C GLY A 161 2.86 -3.59 -1.60
N PHE A 162 1.73 -3.76 -2.31
CA PHE A 162 0.50 -4.33 -1.75
C PHE A 162 0.12 -5.65 -2.41
N ASP A 163 -0.41 -6.55 -1.60
CA ASP A 163 -1.00 -7.84 -1.99
C ASP A 163 -2.34 -7.73 -2.72
N THR A 164 -2.83 -6.51 -3.00
CA THR A 164 -4.03 -6.23 -3.82
C THR A 164 -3.69 -5.99 -5.29
N THR A 165 -2.41 -6.12 -5.67
CA THR A 165 -1.94 -5.75 -7.01
C THR A 165 -2.27 -6.84 -8.05
N GLY A 166 -3.06 -6.49 -9.06
CA GLY A 166 -3.64 -7.48 -9.97
C GLY A 166 -2.64 -8.33 -10.76
N ASN A 167 -1.49 -7.78 -11.14
CA ASN A 167 -0.44 -8.52 -11.85
C ASN A 167 0.33 -9.53 -10.96
N ALA A 168 0.28 -9.37 -9.63
CA ALA A 168 0.90 -10.28 -8.67
C ALA A 168 -0.04 -11.43 -8.24
N LEU A 169 -1.34 -11.28 -8.47
CA LEU A 169 -2.38 -12.20 -8.03
C LEU A 169 -2.75 -13.26 -9.09
N PHE A 170 -1.74 -13.96 -9.60
CA PHE A 170 -1.98 -15.09 -10.51
C PHE A 170 -2.59 -16.28 -9.75
N ILE A 171 -3.19 -17.20 -10.51
CA ILE A 171 -3.73 -18.46 -9.99
C ILE A 171 -2.82 -19.62 -10.44
N SER A 172 -2.51 -20.53 -9.51
CA SER A 172 -1.77 -21.76 -9.80
C SER A 172 -2.57 -22.98 -9.35
N THR A 173 -2.14 -24.18 -9.72
CA THR A 173 -2.85 -25.43 -9.38
C THR A 173 -3.10 -25.58 -7.88
N ILE A 174 -2.11 -25.23 -7.04
CA ILE A 174 -2.25 -25.28 -5.59
C ILE A 174 -3.34 -24.33 -5.07
N HIS A 175 -3.55 -23.17 -5.71
CA HIS A 175 -4.63 -22.27 -5.31
C HIS A 175 -5.99 -22.94 -5.49
N ILE A 176 -6.23 -23.63 -6.62
CA ILE A 176 -7.51 -24.29 -6.89
C ILE A 176 -7.79 -25.38 -5.84
N GLU A 177 -6.80 -26.21 -5.54
CA GLU A 177 -6.91 -27.25 -4.50
C GLU A 177 -7.23 -26.64 -3.13
N LYS A 178 -6.52 -25.57 -2.76
CA LYS A 178 -6.74 -24.88 -1.47
C LYS A 178 -8.08 -24.15 -1.41
N TYR A 179 -8.58 -23.57 -2.50
CA TYR A 179 -9.92 -22.99 -2.55
C TYR A 179 -11.02 -24.04 -2.37
N ILE A 180 -10.88 -25.23 -2.99
CA ILE A 180 -11.82 -26.34 -2.80
C ILE A 180 -11.82 -26.81 -1.33
N ALA A 181 -10.64 -26.95 -0.74
CA ALA A 181 -10.48 -27.34 0.66
C ALA A 181 -11.06 -26.28 1.63
N ALA A 182 -10.76 -25.00 1.39
CA ALA A 182 -11.29 -23.88 2.19
C ALA A 182 -12.82 -23.80 2.08
N ALA A 183 -13.38 -23.88 0.88
CA ALA A 183 -14.82 -23.91 0.67
C ALA A 183 -15.48 -25.10 1.39
N GLY A 184 -14.86 -26.28 1.35
CA GLY A 184 -15.30 -27.46 2.10
C GLY A 184 -15.34 -27.21 3.60
N LEU A 185 -14.24 -26.72 4.18
CA LEU A 185 -14.12 -26.41 5.61
C LEU A 185 -15.20 -25.40 6.06
N VAL A 186 -15.40 -24.32 5.30
CA VAL A 186 -16.43 -23.31 5.60
C VAL A 186 -17.81 -23.93 5.63
N LEU A 187 -18.16 -24.69 4.60
CA LEU A 187 -19.49 -25.25 4.45
C LEU A 187 -19.75 -26.38 5.46
N GLU A 188 -18.75 -27.16 5.83
CA GLU A 188 -18.85 -28.14 6.92
C GLU A 188 -19.04 -27.46 8.28
N THR A 189 -18.38 -26.31 8.50
CA THR A 189 -18.50 -25.54 9.73
C THR A 189 -19.85 -24.87 9.86
N VAL A 190 -20.34 -24.24 8.78
CA VAL A 190 -21.61 -23.48 8.78
C VAL A 190 -22.83 -24.38 8.58
N LEU A 191 -22.70 -25.48 7.83
CA LEU A 191 -23.76 -26.47 7.58
C LEU A 191 -23.34 -27.87 8.06
N PRO A 192 -23.10 -28.07 9.37
CA PRO A 192 -22.72 -29.38 9.88
C PRO A 192 -23.88 -30.39 9.78
N ASP A 193 -23.55 -31.67 9.63
CA ASP A 193 -24.56 -32.74 9.58
C ASP A 193 -25.22 -32.96 10.94
N LYS A 194 -24.44 -32.84 12.03
CA LYS A 194 -24.93 -32.95 13.41
C LYS A 194 -25.33 -31.56 13.91
N THR A 195 -26.63 -31.38 14.18
CA THR A 195 -27.19 -30.10 14.65
C THR A 195 -27.42 -30.02 16.16
N ARG A 196 -27.26 -31.14 16.87
CA ARG A 196 -27.42 -31.18 18.34
C ARG A 196 -26.21 -30.56 19.02
N GLY A 197 -26.45 -29.58 19.88
CA GLY A 197 -25.39 -28.95 20.69
C GLY A 197 -24.48 -27.99 19.92
N LEU A 198 -24.94 -27.42 18.80
CA LEU A 198 -24.17 -26.42 18.06
C LEU A 198 -23.88 -25.19 18.93
N ARG A 199 -22.67 -24.63 18.77
CA ARG A 199 -22.33 -23.33 19.35
C ARG A 199 -23.29 -22.25 18.81
N PRO A 200 -23.64 -21.23 19.61
CA PRO A 200 -24.60 -20.20 19.21
C PRO A 200 -24.27 -19.53 17.88
N GLU A 201 -22.99 -19.23 17.64
CA GLU A 201 -22.49 -18.66 16.38
C GLU A 201 -22.75 -19.57 15.16
N ILE A 202 -22.58 -20.89 15.29
CA ILE A 202 -22.82 -21.86 14.22
C ILE A 202 -24.31 -22.00 13.96
N LYS A 203 -25.10 -22.05 15.04
CA LYS A 203 -26.55 -22.08 14.92
C LYS A 203 -27.07 -20.84 14.17
N HIS A 204 -26.59 -19.65 14.53
CA HIS A 204 -26.97 -18.40 13.88
C HIS A 204 -26.54 -18.36 12.41
N ALA A 205 -25.29 -18.69 12.10
CA ALA A 205 -24.80 -18.72 10.71
C ALA A 205 -25.60 -19.70 9.85
N ARG A 206 -25.90 -20.90 10.39
CA ARG A 206 -26.74 -21.89 9.74
C ARG A 206 -28.15 -21.38 9.47
N GLU A 207 -28.81 -20.82 10.48
CA GLU A 207 -30.17 -20.29 10.37
C GLU A 207 -30.25 -19.12 9.38
N SER A 208 -29.27 -18.22 9.41
CA SER A 208 -29.15 -17.11 8.45
C SER A 208 -28.90 -17.59 7.02
N LEU A 209 -28.06 -18.62 6.84
CA LEU A 209 -27.77 -19.20 5.53
C LEU A 209 -28.99 -19.94 4.95
N LEU A 210 -29.66 -20.73 5.77
CA LEU A 210 -30.80 -21.54 5.36
C LEU A 210 -32.08 -20.70 5.21
N GLY A 211 -32.30 -19.73 6.09
CA GLY A 211 -33.53 -18.93 6.15
C GLY A 211 -34.71 -19.69 6.77
N PRO A 212 -35.85 -19.02 7.00
CA PRO A 212 -36.98 -19.55 7.77
C PRO A 212 -37.72 -20.73 7.11
N LYS A 213 -37.46 -21.03 5.83
CA LYS A 213 -38.17 -22.06 5.04
C LYS A 213 -37.38 -23.36 4.80
N ALA A 214 -36.21 -23.52 5.39
CA ALA A 214 -35.25 -24.57 5.02
C ALA A 214 -35.43 -25.93 5.71
N SER A 215 -36.68 -26.35 5.93
CA SER A 215 -36.98 -27.74 6.27
C SER A 215 -37.97 -28.33 5.26
N PRO A 216 -37.60 -28.40 3.97
CA PRO A 216 -38.52 -28.77 2.91
C PRO A 216 -38.87 -30.27 2.97
N SER A 217 -40.12 -30.58 2.64
CA SER A 217 -40.49 -31.95 2.26
C SER A 217 -39.67 -32.40 1.04
N LYS A 218 -39.60 -33.72 0.74
CA LYS A 218 -38.90 -34.22 -0.46
C LYS A 218 -39.33 -33.52 -1.76
N LYS A 219 -40.58 -33.03 -1.85
CA LYS A 219 -41.11 -32.33 -3.03
C LYS A 219 -40.62 -30.89 -3.16
N GLU A 220 -40.24 -30.24 -2.06
CA GLU A 220 -39.84 -28.83 -2.01
C GLU A 220 -38.32 -28.66 -1.90
N ALA A 221 -37.57 -29.76 -1.75
CA ALA A 221 -36.14 -29.76 -1.48
C ALA A 221 -35.36 -28.95 -2.52
N ARG A 222 -35.61 -29.18 -3.82
CA ARG A 222 -34.90 -28.46 -4.88
C ARG A 222 -35.23 -26.97 -4.88
N ALA A 223 -36.51 -26.60 -4.81
CA ALA A 223 -36.96 -25.20 -4.82
C ALA A 223 -36.41 -24.42 -3.61
N SER A 224 -36.39 -25.05 -2.43
CA SER A 224 -35.79 -24.47 -1.22
C SER A 224 -34.28 -24.28 -1.37
N ALA A 225 -33.57 -25.26 -1.94
CA ALA A 225 -32.14 -25.13 -2.22
C ALA A 225 -31.86 -24.01 -3.25
N GLU A 226 -32.69 -23.88 -4.28
CA GLU A 226 -32.58 -22.84 -5.31
C GLU A 226 -32.72 -21.43 -4.71
N GLU A 227 -33.64 -21.23 -3.76
CA GLU A 227 -33.79 -19.95 -3.03
C GLU A 227 -32.51 -19.61 -2.25
N VAL A 228 -31.96 -20.58 -1.51
CA VAL A 228 -30.72 -20.41 -0.74
C VAL A 228 -29.53 -20.12 -1.67
N VAL A 229 -29.37 -20.93 -2.71
CA VAL A 229 -28.29 -20.81 -3.70
C VAL A 229 -28.37 -19.46 -4.40
N SER A 230 -29.55 -19.03 -4.85
CA SER A 230 -29.73 -17.72 -5.51
C SER A 230 -29.34 -16.55 -4.59
N ARG A 231 -29.79 -16.59 -3.33
CA ARG A 231 -29.44 -15.55 -2.33
C ARG A 231 -27.93 -15.51 -2.06
N VAL A 232 -27.31 -16.66 -1.88
CA VAL A 232 -25.86 -16.75 -1.64
C VAL A 232 -25.09 -16.30 -2.87
N MET A 233 -25.47 -16.75 -4.06
CA MET A 233 -24.80 -16.39 -5.31
C MET A 233 -24.87 -14.87 -5.57
N ARG A 234 -26.00 -14.20 -5.33
CA ARG A 234 -26.10 -12.74 -5.49
C ARG A 234 -25.05 -11.99 -4.65
N ARG A 235 -24.91 -12.36 -3.38
CA ARG A 235 -23.92 -11.75 -2.48
C ARG A 235 -22.49 -12.19 -2.80
N ALA A 236 -22.29 -13.47 -3.06
CA ALA A 236 -20.99 -14.06 -3.38
C ALA A 236 -20.41 -13.50 -4.69
N PHE A 237 -21.24 -13.35 -5.72
CA PHE A 237 -20.82 -12.80 -7.01
C PHE A 237 -20.92 -11.28 -7.06
N ARG A 238 -21.50 -10.66 -6.01
CA ARG A 238 -21.62 -9.21 -5.81
C ARG A 238 -22.40 -8.53 -6.94
N ARG A 239 -23.39 -9.24 -7.49
CA ARG A 239 -24.25 -8.78 -8.58
C ARG A 239 -25.54 -9.61 -8.66
N PRO A 240 -26.56 -9.12 -9.38
CA PRO A 240 -27.68 -9.95 -9.80
C PRO A 240 -27.22 -11.20 -10.54
N VAL A 241 -27.89 -12.31 -10.28
CA VAL A 241 -27.59 -13.62 -10.88
C VAL A 241 -28.67 -13.99 -11.87
N GLU A 242 -28.26 -14.53 -13.01
CA GLU A 242 -29.21 -14.98 -14.02
C GLU A 242 -29.74 -16.37 -13.69
N ALA A 243 -30.98 -16.68 -14.08
CA ALA A 243 -31.59 -17.99 -13.84
C ALA A 243 -30.75 -19.15 -14.39
N VAL A 244 -30.10 -18.95 -15.54
CA VAL A 244 -29.21 -19.96 -16.14
C VAL A 244 -27.96 -20.23 -15.30
N GLU A 245 -27.44 -19.20 -14.62
CA GLU A 245 -26.29 -19.37 -13.72
C GLU A 245 -26.68 -20.16 -12.48
N VAL A 246 -27.86 -19.85 -11.91
CA VAL A 246 -28.42 -20.56 -10.77
C VAL A 246 -28.66 -22.02 -11.14
N GLU A 247 -29.30 -22.30 -12.28
CA GLU A 247 -29.56 -23.66 -12.75
C GLU A 247 -28.28 -24.47 -12.96
N LYS A 248 -27.20 -23.85 -13.47
CA LYS A 248 -25.89 -24.51 -13.60
C LYS A 248 -25.34 -24.95 -12.25
N ILE A 249 -25.47 -24.12 -11.21
CA ILE A 249 -25.07 -24.47 -9.84
C ILE A 249 -26.01 -25.51 -9.24
N MET A 250 -27.32 -25.42 -9.49
CA MET A 250 -28.30 -26.40 -9.03
C MET A 250 -28.06 -27.80 -9.61
N GLY A 251 -27.44 -27.93 -10.78
CA GLY A 251 -26.96 -29.22 -11.28
C GLY A 251 -26.01 -29.95 -10.32
N MET A 252 -25.26 -29.24 -9.46
CA MET A 252 -24.46 -29.85 -8.40
C MET A 252 -25.35 -30.43 -7.29
N PHE A 253 -26.36 -29.68 -6.87
CA PHE A 253 -27.36 -30.14 -5.90
C PHE A 253 -28.08 -31.38 -6.43
N ASP A 254 -28.60 -31.32 -7.66
CA ASP A 254 -29.37 -32.40 -8.28
C ASP A 254 -28.56 -33.70 -8.35
N ARG A 255 -27.26 -33.62 -8.67
CA ARG A 255 -26.37 -34.80 -8.67
C ARG A 255 -26.25 -35.46 -7.31
N ALA A 256 -25.96 -34.69 -6.25
CA ALA A 256 -25.84 -35.25 -4.90
C ALA A 256 -27.19 -35.73 -4.36
N TRP A 257 -28.28 -35.01 -4.67
CA TRP A 257 -29.63 -35.36 -4.25
C TRP A 257 -30.08 -36.68 -4.86
N ASN A 258 -29.85 -36.88 -6.16
CA ASN A 258 -30.21 -38.10 -6.88
C ASN A 258 -29.38 -39.32 -6.45
N ARG A 259 -28.17 -39.13 -5.88
CA ARG A 259 -27.40 -40.20 -5.23
C ARG A 259 -27.95 -40.60 -3.86
N GLY A 260 -28.80 -39.78 -3.26
CA GLY A 260 -29.38 -40.03 -1.94
C GLY A 260 -28.61 -39.39 -0.78
N ASP A 261 -27.73 -38.42 -1.03
CA ASP A 261 -26.87 -37.82 0.00
C ASP A 261 -27.64 -36.98 1.04
N GLY A 262 -28.90 -36.65 0.76
CA GLY A 262 -29.74 -35.82 1.61
C GLY A 262 -29.55 -34.32 1.37
N TYR A 263 -30.42 -33.51 1.99
CA TYR A 263 -30.58 -32.09 1.63
C TYR A 263 -29.33 -31.27 1.94
N VAL A 264 -28.79 -31.38 3.16
CA VAL A 264 -27.65 -30.58 3.61
C VAL A 264 -26.37 -30.91 2.82
N PRO A 265 -25.97 -32.19 2.66
CA PRO A 265 -24.81 -32.52 1.81
C PRO A 265 -24.97 -32.07 0.35
N SER A 266 -26.18 -32.19 -0.21
CA SER A 266 -26.47 -31.74 -1.58
C SER A 266 -26.37 -30.23 -1.73
N LEU A 267 -26.88 -29.47 -0.75
CA LEU A 267 -26.76 -28.02 -0.69
C LEU A 267 -25.29 -27.60 -0.51
N ARG A 268 -24.52 -28.28 0.35
CA ARG A 268 -23.09 -28.04 0.51
C ARG A 268 -22.34 -28.18 -0.81
N LEU A 269 -22.62 -29.22 -1.61
CA LEU A 269 -21.96 -29.40 -2.90
C LEU A 269 -22.27 -28.25 -3.88
N ALA A 270 -23.51 -27.77 -3.93
CA ALA A 270 -23.87 -26.62 -4.74
C ALA A 270 -23.19 -25.33 -4.28
N LEU A 271 -23.21 -25.04 -2.97
CA LEU A 271 -22.54 -23.86 -2.42
C LEU A 271 -21.01 -23.94 -2.57
N GLN A 272 -20.42 -25.13 -2.52
CA GLN A 272 -18.98 -25.30 -2.77
C GLN A 272 -18.62 -24.86 -4.19
N ALA A 273 -19.46 -25.20 -5.18
CA ALA A 273 -19.30 -24.74 -6.56
C ALA A 273 -19.41 -23.20 -6.68
N VAL A 274 -20.22 -22.55 -5.85
CA VAL A 274 -20.27 -21.08 -5.77
C VAL A 274 -18.95 -20.51 -5.25
N LEU A 275 -18.42 -21.05 -4.15
CA LEU A 275 -17.21 -20.55 -3.48
C LEU A 275 -15.89 -20.81 -4.22
N VAL A 276 -15.91 -21.61 -5.28
CA VAL A 276 -14.75 -21.84 -6.17
C VAL A 276 -14.98 -21.32 -7.59
N SER A 277 -16.12 -20.65 -7.82
CA SER A 277 -16.44 -20.04 -9.11
C SER A 277 -15.52 -18.84 -9.39
N PRO A 278 -15.10 -18.60 -10.64
CA PRO A 278 -14.41 -17.37 -11.02
C PRO A 278 -15.19 -16.11 -10.64
N ASN A 279 -16.53 -16.13 -10.69
CA ASN A 279 -17.37 -15.00 -10.28
C ASN A 279 -17.26 -14.69 -8.78
N PHE A 280 -16.88 -15.67 -7.94
CA PHE A 280 -16.59 -15.46 -6.52
C PHE A 280 -15.12 -15.14 -6.27
N LEU A 281 -14.20 -15.85 -6.93
CA LEU A 281 -12.78 -15.70 -6.71
C LEU A 281 -12.19 -14.41 -7.29
N PHE A 282 -12.84 -13.80 -8.28
CA PHE A 282 -12.36 -12.59 -8.95
C PHE A 282 -13.31 -11.41 -8.75
N LEU A 283 -12.72 -10.21 -8.73
CA LEU A 283 -13.46 -8.96 -8.91
C LEU A 283 -13.78 -8.81 -10.40
N ALA A 284 -14.88 -9.44 -10.81
CA ALA A 284 -15.30 -9.41 -12.20
C ALA A 284 -15.73 -8.00 -12.63
N GLU A 285 -15.11 -7.51 -13.70
CA GLU A 285 -15.49 -6.27 -14.38
C GLU A 285 -15.98 -6.66 -15.78
N PRO A 286 -17.31 -6.83 -16.00
CA PRO A 286 -17.85 -7.19 -17.30
C PRO A 286 -17.39 -6.18 -18.35
N GLU A 287 -16.94 -6.67 -19.50
CA GLU A 287 -16.49 -5.79 -20.57
C GLU A 287 -17.69 -5.06 -21.21
N PRO A 288 -17.64 -3.73 -21.35
CA PRO A 288 -18.66 -2.98 -22.06
C PRO A 288 -18.63 -3.30 -23.56
N ALA A 289 -19.76 -3.06 -24.23
CA ALA A 289 -19.89 -3.23 -25.68
C ALA A 289 -18.92 -2.32 -26.45
N GLU A 290 -18.73 -1.09 -25.96
CA GLU A 290 -17.75 -0.16 -26.50
C GLU A 290 -16.38 -0.38 -25.84
N LYS A 291 -15.35 -0.55 -26.66
CA LYS A 291 -13.95 -0.63 -26.21
C LYS A 291 -13.37 0.76 -25.97
N GLY A 292 -12.19 0.82 -25.37
CA GLY A 292 -11.49 2.06 -25.02
C GLY A 292 -11.63 2.42 -23.54
N VAL A 293 -11.40 3.69 -23.22
CA VAL A 293 -11.58 4.22 -21.87
C VAL A 293 -13.08 4.40 -21.63
N GLN A 294 -13.62 3.67 -20.66
CA GLN A 294 -15.05 3.65 -20.35
C GLN A 294 -15.26 3.83 -18.83
N PRO A 295 -16.36 4.47 -18.41
CA PRO A 295 -16.72 4.51 -17.00
C PRO A 295 -17.02 3.10 -16.49
N LEU A 296 -16.61 2.82 -15.25
CA LEU A 296 -17.01 1.59 -14.56
C LEU A 296 -18.51 1.63 -14.29
N ALA A 297 -19.18 0.52 -14.62
CA ALA A 297 -20.58 0.35 -14.25
C ALA A 297 -20.75 0.38 -12.71
N PRO A 298 -21.95 0.72 -12.20
CA PRO A 298 -22.22 0.80 -10.76
C PRO A 298 -21.81 -0.43 -9.95
N ILE A 299 -22.02 -1.65 -10.47
CA ILE A 299 -21.73 -2.92 -9.80
C ILE A 299 -20.22 -3.15 -9.58
N PRO A 300 -19.36 -3.12 -10.62
CA PRO A 300 -17.91 -3.21 -10.41
C PRO A 300 -17.37 -2.04 -9.59
N LEU A 301 -17.95 -0.83 -9.72
CA LEU A 301 -17.57 0.32 -8.88
C LEU A 301 -17.86 0.10 -7.39
N ALA A 302 -19.02 -0.48 -7.06
CA ALA A 302 -19.37 -0.85 -5.69
C ALA A 302 -18.41 -1.89 -5.10
N SER A 303 -18.07 -2.92 -5.87
CA SER A 303 -17.09 -3.92 -5.45
C SER A 303 -15.72 -3.28 -5.25
N LYS A 304 -15.23 -2.47 -6.21
CA LYS A 304 -13.95 -1.78 -6.07
C LYS A 304 -13.90 -0.91 -4.81
N LEU A 305 -14.98 -0.17 -4.51
CA LEU A 305 -15.10 0.63 -3.30
C LEU A 305 -15.09 -0.22 -2.02
N SER A 306 -15.83 -1.32 -1.97
CA SER A 306 -15.89 -2.17 -0.78
C SER A 306 -14.58 -2.89 -0.49
N TYR A 307 -13.89 -3.38 -1.51
CA TYR A 307 -12.59 -4.04 -1.31
C TYR A 307 -11.48 -3.04 -0.98
N PHE A 308 -11.57 -1.80 -1.47
CA PHE A 308 -10.68 -0.73 -1.02
C PHE A 308 -10.87 -0.44 0.48
N LEU A 309 -12.10 -0.12 0.92
CA LEU A 309 -12.33 0.37 2.29
C LEU A 309 -12.46 -0.73 3.34
N TRP A 310 -13.02 -1.89 2.98
CA TRP A 310 -13.38 -2.96 3.91
C TRP A 310 -12.64 -4.26 3.67
N SER A 311 -11.86 -4.36 2.57
CA SER A 311 -11.22 -5.61 2.13
C SER A 311 -12.20 -6.80 2.12
N SER A 312 -13.44 -6.52 1.71
CA SER A 312 -14.56 -7.45 1.72
C SER A 312 -15.63 -7.00 0.73
N MET A 313 -16.63 -7.85 0.51
CA MET A 313 -17.74 -7.59 -0.40
C MET A 313 -18.63 -6.40 0.05
N PRO A 314 -19.36 -5.77 -0.90
CA PRO A 314 -20.37 -4.77 -0.60
C PRO A 314 -21.40 -5.30 0.40
N ASP A 315 -21.90 -4.43 1.27
CA ASP A 315 -23.10 -4.71 2.04
C ASP A 315 -24.35 -4.55 1.18
N GLU A 316 -25.51 -4.88 1.76
CA GLU A 316 -26.77 -4.87 1.03
C GLU A 316 -27.15 -3.45 0.57
N GLU A 317 -26.87 -2.42 1.37
CA GLU A 317 -27.16 -1.03 1.01
C GLU A 317 -26.34 -0.58 -0.22
N LEU A 318 -25.04 -0.84 -0.23
CA LEU A 318 -24.17 -0.48 -1.34
C LEU A 318 -24.51 -1.30 -2.60
N LEU A 319 -24.78 -2.60 -2.45
CA LEU A 319 -25.15 -3.47 -3.57
C LEU A 319 -26.49 -3.04 -4.20
N GLN A 320 -27.51 -2.72 -3.40
CA GLN A 320 -28.78 -2.21 -3.92
C GLN A 320 -28.64 -0.84 -4.60
N ALA A 321 -27.81 0.05 -4.05
CA ALA A 321 -27.51 1.33 -4.70
C ALA A 321 -26.83 1.12 -6.07
N ALA A 322 -25.97 0.10 -6.19
CA ALA A 322 -25.33 -0.28 -7.44
C ALA A 322 -26.34 -0.86 -8.45
N GLU A 323 -27.15 -1.83 -8.01
CA GLU A 323 -28.16 -2.50 -8.85
C GLU A 323 -29.22 -1.55 -9.38
N SER A 324 -29.61 -0.55 -8.58
CA SER A 324 -30.56 0.49 -9.00
C SER A 324 -29.93 1.61 -9.85
N GLY A 325 -28.62 1.56 -10.12
CA GLY A 325 -27.89 2.59 -10.86
C GLY A 325 -27.69 3.91 -10.10
N ARG A 326 -28.11 4.00 -8.84
CA ARG A 326 -28.01 5.22 -8.02
C ARG A 326 -26.58 5.64 -7.72
N LEU A 327 -25.61 4.71 -7.76
CA LEU A 327 -24.19 5.05 -7.59
C LEU A 327 -23.61 5.91 -8.73
N ASN A 328 -24.33 6.09 -9.84
CA ASN A 328 -23.94 7.05 -10.87
C ASN A 328 -24.08 8.51 -10.40
N ASP A 329 -24.96 8.78 -9.43
CA ASP A 329 -25.09 10.09 -8.80
C ASP A 329 -23.89 10.31 -7.86
N PRO A 330 -23.02 11.31 -8.12
CA PRO A 330 -21.87 11.60 -7.27
C PRO A 330 -22.24 11.86 -5.80
N ASN A 331 -23.41 12.44 -5.52
CA ASN A 331 -23.84 12.72 -4.14
C ASN A 331 -24.16 11.42 -3.40
N VAL A 332 -24.84 10.48 -4.06
CA VAL A 332 -25.12 9.15 -3.49
C VAL A 332 -23.82 8.38 -3.28
N TYR A 333 -22.91 8.45 -4.26
CA TYR A 333 -21.61 7.80 -4.17
C TYR A 333 -20.77 8.30 -2.98
N VAL A 334 -20.62 9.62 -2.84
CA VAL A 334 -19.90 10.23 -1.69
C VAL A 334 -20.59 9.92 -0.36
N ALA A 335 -21.92 9.90 -0.32
CA ALA A 335 -22.66 9.51 0.89
C ALA A 335 -22.34 8.06 1.30
N GLN A 336 -22.24 7.13 0.34
CA GLN A 336 -21.82 5.76 0.62
C GLN A 336 -20.37 5.69 1.10
N VAL A 337 -19.44 6.41 0.48
CA VAL A 337 -18.03 6.48 0.92
C VAL A 337 -17.95 6.92 2.40
N ARG A 338 -18.62 8.02 2.76
CA ARG A 338 -18.63 8.54 4.14
C ARG A 338 -19.28 7.59 5.13
N ARG A 339 -20.37 6.91 4.74
CA ARG A 339 -21.02 5.88 5.56
C ARG A 339 -20.05 4.73 5.82
N MET A 340 -19.38 4.24 4.76
CA MET A 340 -18.48 3.10 4.84
C MET A 340 -17.23 3.40 5.67
N LEU A 341 -16.70 4.62 5.63
CA LEU A 341 -15.58 5.03 6.50
C LEU A 341 -15.93 5.05 7.99
N LYS A 342 -17.21 5.22 8.34
CA LYS A 342 -17.70 5.17 9.73
C LYS A 342 -18.04 3.76 10.20
N ASP A 343 -18.14 2.82 9.27
CA ASP A 343 -18.45 1.42 9.60
C ASP A 343 -17.23 0.74 10.25
N PRO A 344 -17.41 -0.10 11.27
CA PRO A 344 -16.31 -0.86 11.89
C PRO A 344 -15.46 -1.66 10.90
N LYS A 345 -16.00 -2.07 9.74
CA LYS A 345 -15.22 -2.74 8.69
C LYS A 345 -14.11 -1.87 8.09
N ALA A 346 -14.18 -0.54 8.18
CA ALA A 346 -13.11 0.34 7.76
C ALA A 346 -11.80 0.11 8.53
N ALA A 347 -11.87 -0.53 9.70
CA ALA A 347 -10.69 -0.98 10.46
C ALA A 347 -9.79 -1.95 9.67
N ALA A 348 -10.30 -2.52 8.57
CA ALA A 348 -9.51 -3.29 7.62
C ALA A 348 -8.34 -2.48 7.03
N LEU A 349 -8.49 -1.17 6.84
CA LEU A 349 -7.41 -0.31 6.33
C LEU A 349 -6.19 -0.29 7.27
N GLY A 350 -6.37 -0.24 8.59
CA GLY A 350 -5.23 -0.36 9.51
C GLY A 350 -4.47 -1.67 9.31
N LYS A 351 -5.19 -2.80 9.20
CA LYS A 351 -4.56 -4.12 9.07
C LYS A 351 -3.99 -4.40 7.70
N ARG A 352 -4.66 -3.95 6.62
CA ARG A 352 -4.35 -4.34 5.23
C ARG A 352 -3.58 -3.25 4.50
N PHE A 353 -3.81 -1.98 4.81
CA PHE A 353 -3.03 -0.89 4.24
C PHE A 353 -1.85 -0.51 5.13
N ALA A 354 -2.08 -0.13 6.40
CA ALA A 354 -1.02 0.49 7.21
C ALA A 354 0.13 -0.47 7.55
N LEU A 355 -0.16 -1.74 7.89
CA LEU A 355 0.90 -2.71 8.16
C LEU A 355 1.74 -3.07 6.92
N GLN A 356 1.14 -3.10 5.72
CA GLN A 356 1.87 -3.32 4.47
C GLN A 356 2.69 -2.09 4.08
N TRP A 357 2.08 -0.91 4.15
CA TRP A 357 2.74 0.36 3.85
C TRP A 357 4.00 0.55 4.71
N LEU A 358 3.91 0.24 6.01
CA LEU A 358 5.01 0.38 6.95
C LEU A 358 5.95 -0.85 6.99
N ASP A 359 5.74 -1.86 6.14
CA ASP A 359 6.50 -3.13 6.08
C ASP A 359 6.60 -3.87 7.43
N LEU A 360 5.47 -3.97 8.16
CA LEU A 360 5.43 -4.53 9.52
C LEU A 360 4.86 -5.96 9.58
N GLU A 361 4.25 -6.46 8.51
CA GLU A 361 3.64 -7.81 8.51
C GLU A 361 4.67 -8.94 8.68
N LYS A 362 5.95 -8.67 8.38
CA LYS A 362 7.08 -9.59 8.53
C LYS A 362 7.49 -9.82 9.99
N LEU A 363 7.06 -8.95 10.91
CA LEU A 363 7.41 -9.09 12.33
C LEU A 363 6.80 -10.39 12.88
N GLY A 364 7.64 -11.25 13.46
CA GLY A 364 7.29 -12.55 14.02
C GLY A 364 7.19 -13.71 13.02
N THR A 365 7.34 -13.46 11.71
CA THR A 365 7.41 -14.50 10.68
C THR A 365 8.82 -14.56 10.08
N GLU A 366 9.21 -13.53 9.34
CA GLU A 366 10.53 -13.39 8.70
C GLU A 366 11.52 -12.64 9.60
N ILE A 367 11.02 -11.64 10.33
CA ILE A 367 11.82 -10.84 11.26
C ILE A 367 11.49 -11.27 12.68
N LYS A 368 12.46 -11.87 13.37
CA LYS A 368 12.27 -12.38 14.73
C LYS A 368 13.40 -11.89 15.63
N PRO A 369 13.09 -11.07 16.66
CA PRO A 369 13.98 -10.89 17.80
C PRO A 369 14.43 -12.24 18.36
N ASP A 370 15.70 -12.34 18.74
CA ASP A 370 16.25 -13.56 19.33
C ASP A 370 15.60 -13.85 20.69
N SER A 371 15.08 -15.07 20.85
CA SER A 371 14.32 -15.45 22.04
C SER A 371 15.17 -15.61 23.31
N HIS A 372 16.49 -15.78 23.19
CA HIS A 372 17.36 -15.85 24.37
C HIS A 372 17.71 -14.45 24.86
N LYS A 373 17.96 -13.51 23.93
CA LYS A 373 18.24 -12.11 24.26
C LYS A 373 16.99 -11.34 24.67
N TYR A 374 15.85 -11.65 24.05
CA TYR A 374 14.57 -10.98 24.24
C TYR A 374 13.47 -12.00 24.62
N PRO A 375 13.58 -12.67 25.78
CA PRO A 375 12.63 -13.71 26.21
C PRO A 375 11.19 -13.20 26.36
N GLU A 376 11.01 -11.90 26.57
CA GLU A 376 9.72 -11.23 26.62
C GLU A 376 9.03 -11.14 25.25
N PHE A 377 9.76 -11.26 24.14
CA PHE A 377 9.17 -11.24 22.80
C PHE A 377 8.45 -12.55 22.53
N ASN A 378 7.14 -12.55 22.79
CA ASN A 378 6.23 -13.65 22.57
C ASN A 378 5.11 -13.28 21.57
N GLN A 379 4.21 -14.22 21.29
CA GLN A 379 3.09 -13.99 20.37
C GLN A 379 2.15 -12.86 20.85
N ALA A 380 1.82 -12.80 22.14
CA ALA A 380 0.93 -11.78 22.70
C ALA A 380 1.55 -10.38 22.60
N LEU A 381 2.86 -10.24 22.89
CA LEU A 381 3.55 -8.97 22.72
C LEU A 381 3.59 -8.56 21.25
N ARG A 382 3.91 -9.48 20.35
CA ARG A 382 3.88 -9.23 18.90
C ARG A 382 2.50 -8.73 18.44
N GLU A 383 1.44 -9.41 18.85
CA GLU A 383 0.06 -9.01 18.51
C GLU A 383 -0.26 -7.61 19.06
N SER A 384 0.18 -7.30 20.27
CA SER A 384 0.00 -5.98 20.90
C SER A 384 0.78 -4.87 20.17
N MET A 385 2.02 -5.16 19.73
CA MET A 385 2.82 -4.24 18.92
C MET A 385 2.15 -3.91 17.57
N LEU A 386 1.63 -4.92 16.88
CA LEU A 386 0.91 -4.71 15.62
C LEU A 386 -0.44 -4.01 15.85
N ALA A 387 -1.13 -4.35 16.95
CA ALA A 387 -2.37 -3.71 17.33
C ALA A 387 -2.20 -2.21 17.56
N GLU A 388 -1.11 -1.76 18.22
CA GLU A 388 -0.80 -0.34 18.41
C GLU A 388 -0.86 0.44 17.09
N VAL A 389 -0.18 -0.07 16.05
CA VAL A 389 -0.13 0.56 14.72
C VAL A 389 -1.53 0.60 14.09
N THR A 390 -2.25 -0.52 14.13
CA THR A 390 -3.57 -0.62 13.49
C THR A 390 -4.62 0.24 14.18
N GLU A 391 -4.64 0.26 15.52
CA GLU A 391 -5.56 1.09 16.31
C GLU A 391 -5.25 2.58 16.15
N HIS A 392 -3.97 2.96 16.10
CA HIS A 392 -3.56 4.33 15.83
C HIS A 392 -4.07 4.83 14.47
N PHE A 393 -3.82 4.06 13.42
CA PHE A 393 -4.27 4.40 12.07
C PHE A 393 -5.80 4.43 11.97
N ASN A 394 -6.48 3.43 12.54
CA ASN A 394 -7.94 3.33 12.52
C ASN A 394 -8.60 4.45 13.33
N TYR A 395 -7.99 4.88 14.45
CA TYR A 395 -8.47 6.01 15.23
C TYR A 395 -8.41 7.31 14.43
N ILE A 396 -7.31 7.55 13.72
CA ILE A 396 -7.16 8.71 12.83
C ILE A 396 -8.26 8.72 11.76
N LEU A 397 -8.50 7.57 11.12
CA LEU A 397 -9.56 7.42 10.12
C LEU A 397 -10.96 7.64 10.69
N ALA A 398 -11.32 6.91 11.75
CA ALA A 398 -12.68 6.90 12.30
C ALA A 398 -13.10 8.27 12.87
N HIS A 399 -12.14 9.05 13.36
CA HIS A 399 -12.38 10.38 13.95
C HIS A 399 -11.96 11.52 13.03
N ASP A 400 -11.59 11.22 11.78
CA ASP A 400 -11.14 12.19 10.78
C ASP A 400 -10.04 13.15 11.31
N ARG A 401 -9.10 12.58 12.07
CA ARG A 401 -7.97 13.31 12.66
C ARG A 401 -6.95 13.65 11.56
N PRO A 402 -6.15 14.73 11.73
CA PRO A 402 -5.09 15.03 10.76
C PRO A 402 -4.11 13.86 10.60
N LEU A 403 -3.84 13.46 9.36
CA LEU A 403 -2.87 12.40 9.02
C LEU A 403 -1.46 12.71 9.54
N THR A 404 -1.14 13.97 9.85
CA THR A 404 0.11 14.35 10.53
C THR A 404 0.29 13.72 11.91
N GLU A 405 -0.79 13.25 12.55
CA GLU A 405 -0.73 12.48 13.80
C GLU A 405 -0.06 11.10 13.61
N LEU A 406 0.15 10.64 12.37
CA LEU A 406 1.04 9.49 12.10
C LEU A 406 2.49 9.77 12.49
N ILE A 407 2.93 11.04 12.42
CA ILE A 407 4.30 11.46 12.75
C ILE A 407 4.39 12.00 14.18
N ALA A 408 3.45 12.89 14.52
CA ALA A 408 3.55 13.75 15.69
C ALA A 408 2.30 13.66 16.58
N ALA A 409 1.84 12.43 16.88
CA ALA A 409 0.85 12.23 17.93
C ALA A 409 1.49 12.35 19.33
N ASP A 410 0.70 12.89 20.25
CA ASP A 410 0.95 12.98 21.69
C ASP A 410 0.20 11.89 22.47
N TYR A 411 -0.28 10.86 21.77
CA TYR A 411 -0.95 9.69 22.34
C TYR A 411 -0.47 8.42 21.62
N THR A 412 -0.77 7.27 22.22
CA THR A 412 -0.66 5.95 21.57
C THR A 412 -1.77 5.01 22.06
N PHE A 413 -1.80 3.77 21.57
CA PHE A 413 -2.72 2.73 21.99
C PHE A 413 -1.96 1.61 22.68
N LEU A 414 -2.37 1.27 23.91
CA LEU A 414 -1.70 0.24 24.73
C LEU A 414 -2.73 -0.70 25.35
N ASN A 415 -2.38 -1.98 25.45
CA ASN A 415 -2.92 -2.91 26.43
C ASN A 415 -1.88 -3.15 27.54
N GLU A 416 -2.18 -4.02 28.50
CA GLU A 416 -1.27 -4.27 29.64
C GLU A 416 0.12 -4.79 29.20
N GLU A 417 0.16 -5.70 28.23
CA GLU A 417 1.40 -6.29 27.70
C GLU A 417 2.33 -5.21 27.13
N LEU A 418 1.82 -4.35 26.24
CA LEU A 418 2.63 -3.31 25.61
C LEU A 418 2.95 -2.16 26.58
N ALA A 419 2.03 -1.85 27.51
CA ALA A 419 2.28 -0.87 28.56
C ALA A 419 3.44 -1.30 29.48
N GLY A 420 3.51 -2.60 29.81
CA GLY A 420 4.64 -3.19 30.53
C GLY A 420 5.97 -3.01 29.80
N LEU A 421 6.00 -3.24 28.48
CA LEU A 421 7.19 -2.99 27.66
C LEU A 421 7.60 -1.50 27.69
N TYR A 422 6.62 -0.59 27.72
CA TYR A 422 6.88 0.85 27.68
C TYR A 422 7.19 1.45 29.05
N GLY A 423 6.98 0.71 30.14
CA GLY A 423 7.06 1.25 31.50
C GLY A 423 5.96 2.26 31.79
N ILE A 424 4.79 2.13 31.15
CA ILE A 424 3.63 2.99 31.37
C ILE A 424 2.67 2.30 32.32
N GLU A 425 2.44 2.88 33.49
CA GLU A 425 1.54 2.33 34.50
C GLU A 425 0.06 2.66 34.23
N GLY A 426 -0.84 1.96 34.91
CA GLY A 426 -2.28 2.27 34.89
C GLY A 426 -3.09 1.65 33.75
N VAL A 427 -2.46 0.88 32.85
CA VAL A 427 -3.14 0.09 31.81
C VAL A 427 -3.26 -1.37 32.26
N LYS A 428 -4.47 -1.95 32.18
CA LYS A 428 -4.77 -3.32 32.63
C LYS A 428 -5.67 -4.07 31.66
N GLY A 429 -5.41 -5.36 31.44
CA GLY A 429 -6.14 -6.23 30.54
C GLY A 429 -5.68 -6.15 29.08
N GLU A 430 -6.20 -7.07 28.26
CA GLU A 430 -5.79 -7.32 26.87
C GLU A 430 -6.27 -6.25 25.88
N GLN A 431 -7.28 -5.46 26.26
CA GLN A 431 -7.91 -4.47 25.38
C GLN A 431 -7.02 -3.23 25.20
N MET A 432 -6.76 -2.90 23.94
CA MET A 432 -6.08 -1.66 23.55
C MET A 432 -6.89 -0.45 23.95
N ARG A 433 -6.24 0.58 24.50
CA ARG A 433 -6.86 1.87 24.82
C ARG A 433 -5.95 3.02 24.50
N ARG A 434 -6.56 4.15 24.14
CA ARG A 434 -5.83 5.40 23.92
C ARG A 434 -5.24 5.89 25.24
N VAL A 435 -3.94 6.14 25.24
CA VAL A 435 -3.19 6.68 26.38
C VAL A 435 -2.51 7.97 25.93
N GLN A 436 -2.74 9.05 26.68
CA GLN A 436 -2.05 10.32 26.47
C GLN A 436 -0.60 10.18 26.93
N LEU A 437 0.33 10.63 26.10
CA LEU A 437 1.76 10.60 26.38
C LEU A 437 2.20 11.99 26.87
N ALA A 438 2.83 12.04 28.04
CA ALA A 438 3.48 13.25 28.54
C ALA A 438 4.88 13.46 27.94
N ASP A 439 5.44 12.40 27.36
CA ASP A 439 6.82 12.35 26.90
C ASP A 439 6.89 12.44 25.36
N ALA A 440 7.44 13.54 24.86
CA ALA A 440 7.59 13.80 23.43
C ALA A 440 8.50 12.79 22.71
N ARG A 441 9.29 11.99 23.45
CA ARG A 441 10.15 10.94 22.88
C ARG A 441 9.32 9.83 22.21
N ARG A 442 8.11 9.55 22.69
CA ARG A 442 7.20 8.53 22.13
C ARG A 442 5.98 9.19 21.47
N GLY A 443 5.23 8.43 20.67
CA GLY A 443 4.08 8.89 19.89
C GLY A 443 4.40 9.01 18.40
N GLY A 444 3.40 8.81 17.55
CA GLY A 444 3.60 8.60 16.11
C GLY A 444 4.32 7.28 15.80
N VAL A 445 4.36 6.90 14.53
CA VAL A 445 4.86 5.58 14.09
C VAL A 445 6.33 5.35 14.43
N ILE A 446 7.15 6.41 14.46
CA ILE A 446 8.58 6.28 14.75
C ILE A 446 8.90 5.92 16.21
N GLY A 447 7.92 6.02 17.11
CA GLY A 447 8.04 5.65 18.51
C GLY A 447 7.37 4.32 18.87
N MET A 448 6.84 3.59 17.89
CA MET A 448 6.10 2.35 18.08
C MET A 448 7.04 1.14 18.10
N ALA A 449 6.71 0.15 18.93
CA ALA A 449 7.57 -1.00 19.15
C ALA A 449 7.69 -1.89 17.92
N ALA A 450 6.58 -2.04 17.16
CA ALA A 450 6.57 -2.80 15.92
C ALA A 450 7.62 -2.28 14.93
N VAL A 451 7.76 -0.94 14.81
CA VAL A 451 8.75 -0.33 13.93
C VAL A 451 10.17 -0.66 14.40
N HIS A 452 10.46 -0.53 15.69
CA HIS A 452 11.80 -0.81 16.21
C HIS A 452 12.18 -2.29 16.09
N ALA A 453 11.23 -3.21 16.30
CA ALA A 453 11.44 -4.64 16.15
C ALA A 453 11.64 -5.04 14.68
N SER A 454 10.85 -4.48 13.76
CA SER A 454 10.98 -4.74 12.31
C SER A 454 12.25 -4.14 11.69
N THR A 455 12.79 -3.08 12.29
CA THR A 455 13.97 -2.36 11.76
C THR A 455 15.25 -2.68 12.54
N SER A 456 15.30 -3.84 13.19
CA SER A 456 16.45 -4.32 13.95
C SER A 456 16.87 -5.72 13.49
N TYR A 457 18.12 -6.08 13.77
CA TYR A 457 18.57 -7.47 13.64
C TYR A 457 18.11 -8.29 14.85
N PRO A 458 18.04 -9.64 14.76
CA PRO A 458 17.58 -10.48 15.86
C PRO A 458 18.28 -10.21 17.20
N LEU A 459 19.57 -9.86 17.15
CA LEU A 459 20.40 -9.65 18.34
C LEU A 459 20.72 -8.18 18.63
N ARG A 460 20.35 -7.20 17.80
CA ARG A 460 20.78 -5.80 17.98
C ARG A 460 19.98 -4.77 17.17
N THR A 461 20.05 -3.51 17.59
CA THR A 461 19.52 -2.38 16.80
C THR A 461 20.30 -2.18 15.50
N SER A 462 19.68 -1.46 14.55
CA SER A 462 20.31 -1.10 13.29
C SER A 462 19.88 0.32 12.85
N PRO A 463 20.72 1.35 13.07
CA PRO A 463 20.48 2.70 12.54
C PRO A 463 20.28 2.69 11.02
N VAL A 464 21.00 1.81 10.32
CA VAL A 464 20.91 1.63 8.86
C VAL A 464 19.49 1.22 8.46
N LEU A 465 18.95 0.13 9.03
CA LEU A 465 17.61 -0.35 8.69
C LEU A 465 16.51 0.64 9.12
N ARG A 466 16.71 1.29 10.26
CA ARG A 466 15.85 2.35 10.79
C ARG A 466 15.77 3.56 9.88
N GLY A 467 16.92 4.07 9.47
CA GLY A 467 17.02 5.19 8.53
C GLY A 467 16.43 4.84 7.16
N ARG A 468 16.71 3.62 6.68
CA ARG A 468 16.14 3.11 5.43
C ARG A 468 14.62 3.10 5.50
N TRP A 469 14.07 2.58 6.59
CA TRP A 469 12.62 2.55 6.80
C TRP A 469 12.01 3.95 6.84
N VAL A 470 12.66 4.93 7.48
CA VAL A 470 12.18 6.33 7.45
C VAL A 470 12.17 6.87 6.01
N LEU A 471 13.24 6.64 5.24
CA LEU A 471 13.34 7.09 3.85
C LEU A 471 12.30 6.42 2.95
N GLU A 472 12.22 5.09 2.99
CA GLU A 472 11.39 4.30 2.05
C GLU A 472 9.92 4.30 2.43
N SER A 473 9.59 4.17 3.72
CA SER A 473 8.20 4.03 4.18
C SER A 473 7.53 5.37 4.47
N LEU A 474 8.26 6.38 4.95
CA LEU A 474 7.66 7.68 5.31
C LEU A 474 7.91 8.75 4.26
N ILE A 475 9.16 8.94 3.83
CA ILE A 475 9.52 10.04 2.90
C ILE A 475 9.26 9.65 1.45
N GLY A 476 9.37 8.37 1.12
CA GLY A 476 9.19 7.84 -0.24
C GLY A 476 10.44 7.82 -1.10
N GLU A 477 11.62 7.93 -0.49
CA GLU A 477 12.89 7.84 -1.18
C GLU A 477 13.41 6.40 -1.16
N LYS A 478 13.57 5.80 -2.35
CA LYS A 478 14.11 4.43 -2.48
C LYS A 478 15.60 4.41 -2.16
N VAL A 479 16.02 3.50 -1.29
CA VAL A 479 17.42 3.22 -1.02
C VAL A 479 17.87 2.08 -1.94
N LYS A 480 19.00 2.27 -2.62
CA LYS A 480 19.52 1.25 -3.52
C LYS A 480 20.04 0.04 -2.75
N PRO A 481 20.01 -1.16 -3.37
CA PRO A 481 20.70 -2.30 -2.80
C PRO A 481 22.20 -1.99 -2.63
N PRO A 482 22.84 -2.55 -1.59
CA PRO A 482 24.28 -2.37 -1.39
C PRO A 482 25.08 -2.93 -2.58
N PRO A 483 26.28 -2.40 -2.87
CA PRO A 483 27.13 -2.97 -3.90
C PRO A 483 27.49 -4.44 -3.57
N PRO A 484 27.59 -5.33 -4.58
CA PRO A 484 27.74 -6.77 -4.37
C PRO A 484 29.01 -7.19 -3.62
N ASP A 485 30.06 -6.36 -3.63
CA ASP A 485 31.39 -6.69 -3.09
C ASP A 485 31.71 -6.02 -1.74
N VAL A 486 30.72 -5.46 -1.04
CA VAL A 486 30.95 -4.85 0.28
C VAL A 486 30.79 -5.91 1.38
N PRO A 487 31.87 -6.26 2.10
CA PRO A 487 31.76 -7.19 3.23
C PRO A 487 30.87 -6.59 4.33
N ALA A 488 30.10 -7.45 5.00
CA ALA A 488 29.32 -7.03 6.15
C ALA A 488 30.21 -6.35 7.19
N LEU A 489 29.66 -5.38 7.94
CA LEU A 489 30.34 -4.75 9.07
C LEU A 489 30.93 -5.84 9.99
N GLU A 490 32.26 -5.85 10.13
CA GLU A 490 32.96 -6.81 10.98
C GLU A 490 32.72 -6.46 12.46
N GLU A 491 31.64 -6.97 13.03
CA GLU A 491 31.22 -6.69 14.42
C GLU A 491 32.11 -7.32 15.49
N HIS A 492 32.97 -8.26 15.10
CA HIS A 492 33.81 -9.06 16.01
C HIS A 492 35.30 -8.98 15.69
N SER A 493 35.74 -7.91 15.02
CA SER A 493 37.17 -7.62 14.94
C SER A 493 37.65 -7.04 16.27
N GLU A 494 38.90 -7.33 16.67
CA GLU A 494 39.57 -6.66 17.80
C GLU A 494 39.51 -5.12 17.69
N LYS A 495 39.40 -4.58 16.47
CA LYS A 495 39.35 -3.14 16.19
C LYS A 495 37.98 -2.49 16.47
N THR A 496 36.89 -3.23 16.39
CA THR A 496 35.51 -2.69 16.49
C THR A 496 34.83 -3.02 17.82
N LYS A 497 35.41 -3.93 18.62
CA LYS A 497 34.83 -4.43 19.88
C LYS A 497 34.52 -3.37 20.93
N ASN A 498 35.29 -2.28 20.97
CA ASN A 498 35.14 -1.19 21.93
C ASN A 498 34.54 0.09 21.34
N LEU A 499 34.13 0.06 20.06
CA LEU A 499 33.53 1.21 19.39
C LEU A 499 32.01 1.17 19.52
N SER A 500 31.40 2.33 19.70
CA SER A 500 29.97 2.53 19.55
C SER A 500 29.52 2.18 18.13
N LEU A 501 28.24 1.83 17.96
CA LEU A 501 27.69 1.54 16.64
C LEU A 501 27.82 2.72 15.67
N ARG A 502 27.76 3.96 16.19
CA ARG A 502 28.01 5.18 15.43
C ARG A 502 29.44 5.24 14.90
N GLU A 503 30.43 5.00 15.75
CA GLU A 503 31.85 5.02 15.33
C GLU A 503 32.12 3.93 14.28
N GLN A 504 31.54 2.74 14.45
CA GLN A 504 31.65 1.66 13.46
C GLN A 504 31.07 2.05 12.11
N LEU A 505 29.89 2.69 12.08
CA LEU A 505 29.28 3.18 10.84
C LEU A 505 30.06 4.35 10.24
N GLN A 506 30.64 5.22 11.06
CA GLN A 506 31.47 6.33 10.59
C GLN A 506 32.73 5.81 9.89
N MET A 507 33.39 4.78 10.44
CA MET A 507 34.49 4.10 9.77
C MET A 507 34.05 3.47 8.44
N HIS A 508 32.88 2.85 8.40
CA HIS A 508 32.33 2.26 7.17
C HIS A 508 32.02 3.31 6.09
N ARG A 509 31.62 4.52 6.49
CA ARG A 509 31.34 5.65 5.61
C ARG A 509 32.58 6.35 5.04
N GLU A 510 33.79 6.02 5.50
CA GLU A 510 35.01 6.54 4.87
C GLU A 510 35.14 6.13 3.40
N ASN A 511 34.47 5.04 2.99
CA ASN A 511 34.34 4.67 1.59
C ASN A 511 33.31 5.59 0.88
N PRO A 512 33.72 6.39 -0.13
CA PRO A 512 32.82 7.32 -0.83
C PRO A 512 31.61 6.65 -1.52
N ASP A 513 31.72 5.38 -1.91
CA ASP A 513 30.59 4.66 -2.51
C ASP A 513 29.51 4.32 -1.48
N CYS A 514 29.90 4.10 -0.21
CA CYS A 514 28.98 3.85 0.90
C CYS A 514 28.40 5.14 1.48
N ALA A 515 29.22 6.20 1.58
CA ALA A 515 28.80 7.52 2.09
C ALA A 515 27.55 8.07 1.37
N SER A 516 27.47 7.91 0.05
CA SER A 516 26.38 8.46 -0.77
C SER A 516 24.95 8.12 -0.31
N CYS A 517 24.75 6.94 0.29
CA CYS A 517 23.46 6.53 0.86
C CYS A 517 23.42 6.73 2.38
N HIS A 518 24.51 6.39 3.07
CA HIS A 518 24.59 6.43 4.53
C HIS A 518 24.58 7.86 5.10
N ASP A 519 25.02 8.87 4.34
CA ASP A 519 24.98 10.29 4.75
C ASP A 519 23.54 10.81 4.95
N LYS A 520 22.55 10.17 4.31
CA LYS A 520 21.13 10.48 4.49
C LYS A 520 20.48 9.55 5.50
N MET A 521 20.75 8.27 5.36
CA MET A 521 20.07 7.20 6.07
C MET A 521 20.49 7.13 7.54
N ASP A 522 21.79 7.09 7.82
CA ASP A 522 22.29 6.86 9.17
C ASP A 522 21.87 7.97 10.15
N PRO A 523 21.93 9.27 9.81
CA PRO A 523 21.44 10.33 10.69
C PRO A 523 19.99 10.12 11.14
N LEU A 524 19.10 9.74 10.22
CA LEU A 524 17.69 9.46 10.52
C LEU A 524 17.57 8.26 11.48
N GLY A 525 18.35 7.21 11.24
CA GLY A 525 18.41 6.04 12.11
C GLY A 525 18.93 6.35 13.52
N PHE A 526 19.98 7.16 13.62
CA PHE A 526 20.55 7.58 14.90
C PHE A 526 19.54 8.31 15.79
N GLY A 527 18.64 9.09 15.20
CA GLY A 527 17.53 9.74 15.91
C GLY A 527 16.67 8.77 16.72
N MET A 528 16.67 7.48 16.39
CA MET A 528 15.87 6.45 17.05
C MET A 528 16.70 5.51 17.93
N GLU A 529 18.03 5.69 18.05
CA GLU A 529 18.90 4.71 18.72
C GLU A 529 18.70 4.58 20.23
N ASN A 530 18.08 5.59 20.87
CA ASN A 530 17.63 5.46 22.25
C ASN A 530 16.52 4.42 22.43
N PHE A 531 15.89 3.96 21.36
CA PHE A 531 15.03 2.79 21.40
C PHE A 531 15.85 1.52 21.14
N ASP A 532 15.77 0.53 22.02
CA ASP A 532 16.36 -0.78 21.79
C ASP A 532 15.63 -1.56 20.70
N ALA A 533 16.00 -2.82 20.46
CA ALA A 533 15.39 -3.63 19.40
C ALA A 533 13.90 -3.90 19.61
N LEU A 534 13.36 -3.80 20.82
CA LEU A 534 11.93 -3.95 21.10
C LEU A 534 11.19 -2.62 21.24
N GLY A 535 11.90 -1.48 21.21
CA GLY A 535 11.30 -0.16 21.40
C GLY A 535 11.28 0.34 22.85
N ARG A 536 12.09 -0.27 23.74
CA ARG A 536 12.33 0.24 25.10
C ARG A 536 13.33 1.38 25.08
N TRP A 537 13.17 2.33 25.98
CA TRP A 537 14.11 3.43 26.11
C TRP A 537 15.42 2.98 26.78
N ARG A 538 16.55 3.48 26.27
CA ARG A 538 17.89 3.26 26.81
C ARG A 538 18.79 4.47 26.58
N GLU A 539 19.72 4.67 27.51
CA GLU A 539 20.75 5.72 27.44
C GLU A 539 22.13 5.16 27.10
N LEU A 540 22.34 3.85 27.34
CA LEU A 540 23.59 3.15 27.11
C LEU A 540 23.40 1.98 26.12
N ASP A 541 24.39 1.75 25.26
CA ASP A 541 24.55 0.54 24.47
C ASP A 541 25.91 -0.09 24.80
N LYS A 542 25.93 -1.35 25.24
CA LYS A 542 27.16 -2.05 25.68
C LYS A 542 27.97 -1.24 26.72
N GLY A 543 27.29 -0.45 27.56
CA GLY A 543 27.92 0.41 28.57
C GLY A 543 28.44 1.75 28.04
N LEU A 544 28.32 2.02 26.74
CA LEU A 544 28.69 3.30 26.12
C LEU A 544 27.47 4.22 25.99
N PRO A 545 27.60 5.53 26.23
CA PRO A 545 26.54 6.51 25.99
C PRO A 545 26.04 6.49 24.53
N ILE A 546 24.73 6.55 24.36
CA ILE A 546 24.10 6.66 23.04
C ILE A 546 24.08 8.12 22.59
N ASP A 547 24.77 8.41 21.49
CA ASP A 547 24.60 9.64 20.75
C ASP A 547 23.49 9.47 19.70
N ALA A 548 22.34 10.10 19.96
CA ALA A 548 21.19 10.12 19.05
C ALA A 548 21.08 11.42 18.22
N SER A 549 22.17 12.17 18.06
CA SER A 549 22.21 13.35 17.20
C SER A 549 22.30 12.98 15.72
N GLY A 550 21.57 13.71 14.88
CA GLY A 550 21.61 13.54 13.42
C GLY A 550 21.92 14.87 12.75
N LYS A 551 22.69 14.83 11.66
CA LYS A 551 22.88 15.96 10.74
C LYS A 551 22.61 15.47 9.32
N LEU A 552 21.62 16.05 8.66
CA LEU A 552 21.28 15.72 7.27
C LEU A 552 22.20 16.46 6.29
N PRO A 553 22.32 15.99 5.02
CA PRO A 553 23.11 16.68 4.01
C PRO A 553 22.64 18.11 3.72
N SER A 554 21.37 18.42 3.96
CA SER A 554 20.84 19.79 3.89
C SER A 554 21.41 20.75 4.95
N GLY A 555 22.16 20.23 5.93
CA GLY A 555 22.73 20.98 7.05
C GLY A 555 21.86 21.01 8.30
N GLU A 556 20.60 20.59 8.22
CA GLU A 556 19.70 20.48 9.38
C GLU A 556 20.23 19.47 10.40
N ALA A 557 20.27 19.88 11.66
CA ALA A 557 20.68 19.05 12.79
C ALA A 557 19.51 18.83 13.76
N PHE A 558 19.48 17.67 14.39
CA PHE A 558 18.46 17.30 15.37
C PHE A 558 19.01 16.33 16.41
N THR A 559 18.27 16.11 17.49
CA THR A 559 18.63 15.15 18.55
C THR A 559 17.44 14.31 18.95
N GLY A 560 17.64 12.99 18.94
CA GLY A 560 16.68 12.00 19.41
C GLY A 560 15.38 11.99 18.59
N PRO A 561 14.39 11.22 19.06
CA PRO A 561 13.16 10.99 18.31
C PRO A 561 12.29 12.25 18.21
N ALA A 562 12.28 13.11 19.24
CA ALA A 562 11.53 14.38 19.20
C ALA A 562 12.10 15.34 18.14
N GLY A 563 13.42 15.42 18.01
CA GLY A 563 14.08 16.17 16.94
C GLY A 563 13.76 15.60 15.56
N LEU A 564 13.81 14.27 15.41
CA LEU A 564 13.45 13.58 14.16
C LEU A 564 11.98 13.84 13.75
N LYS A 565 11.03 13.83 14.68
CA LYS A 565 9.63 14.23 14.39
C LYS A 565 9.55 15.65 13.84
N THR A 566 10.34 16.57 14.38
CA THR A 566 10.38 17.96 13.91
C THR A 566 10.89 18.03 12.46
N ILE A 567 11.93 17.26 12.13
CA ILE A 567 12.46 17.12 10.76
C ILE A 567 11.43 16.51 9.80
N LEU A 568 10.68 15.50 10.23
CA LEU A 568 9.63 14.90 9.42
C LEU A 568 8.43 15.84 9.23
N MET A 569 8.07 16.60 10.28
CA MET A 569 7.00 17.60 10.22
C MET A 569 7.37 18.80 9.35
N SER A 570 8.65 19.21 9.30
CA SER A 570 9.10 20.24 8.35
C SER A 570 9.02 19.76 6.89
N ARG A 571 9.10 18.44 6.68
CA ARG A 571 8.93 17.74 5.39
C ARG A 571 7.55 17.14 5.18
N LYS A 572 6.54 17.56 5.95
CA LYS A 572 5.19 16.96 5.93
C LYS A 572 4.60 16.81 4.53
N SER A 573 4.84 17.75 3.61
CA SER A 573 4.30 17.65 2.25
C SER A 573 4.86 16.44 1.49
N GLN A 574 6.15 16.11 1.67
CA GLN A 574 6.77 14.90 1.09
C GLN A 574 6.18 13.63 1.69
N VAL A 575 6.06 13.58 3.03
CA VAL A 575 5.47 12.42 3.72
C VAL A 575 4.02 12.20 3.30
N MET A 576 3.23 13.27 3.20
CA MET A 576 1.84 13.19 2.75
C MET A 576 1.75 12.80 1.29
N THR A 577 2.64 13.29 0.43
CA THR A 577 2.72 12.86 -0.98
C THR A 577 2.98 11.37 -1.07
N HIS A 578 3.91 10.84 -0.29
CA HIS A 578 4.20 9.42 -0.28
C HIS A 578 3.02 8.58 0.23
N LEU A 579 2.40 9.00 1.34
CA LEU A 579 1.18 8.38 1.87
C LEU A 579 0.05 8.36 0.82
N VAL A 580 -0.19 9.49 0.15
CA VAL A 580 -1.20 9.59 -0.92
C VAL A 580 -0.89 8.60 -2.04
N ARG A 581 0.36 8.52 -2.49
CA ARG A 581 0.79 7.55 -3.51
C ARG A 581 0.51 6.12 -3.07
N LYS A 582 0.89 5.75 -1.85
CA LYS A 582 0.67 4.41 -1.30
C LYS A 582 -0.81 4.07 -1.22
N MET A 583 -1.64 4.97 -0.67
CA MET A 583 -3.08 4.76 -0.58
C MET A 583 -3.74 4.65 -1.96
N THR A 584 -3.31 5.48 -2.92
CA THR A 584 -3.82 5.45 -4.30
C THR A 584 -3.45 4.12 -4.99
N GLY A 585 -2.21 3.66 -4.85
CA GLY A 585 -1.77 2.36 -5.39
C GLY A 585 -2.56 1.19 -4.79
N TYR A 586 -2.76 1.19 -3.46
CA TYR A 586 -3.60 0.21 -2.77
C TYR A 586 -5.04 0.23 -3.25
N ALA A 587 -5.65 1.41 -3.39
CA ALA A 587 -7.02 1.59 -3.86
C ALA A 587 -7.21 1.17 -5.33
N PHE A 588 -6.20 1.41 -6.17
CA PHE A 588 -6.25 1.06 -7.59
C PHE A 588 -5.92 -0.42 -7.82
N GLY A 589 -5.21 -1.08 -6.89
CA GLY A 589 -4.76 -2.47 -7.03
C GLY A 589 -3.74 -2.63 -8.16
N ARG A 590 -2.89 -1.61 -8.39
CA ARG A 590 -1.82 -1.62 -9.39
C ARG A 590 -0.72 -0.63 -9.02
N GLU A 591 0.44 -0.77 -9.68
CA GLU A 591 1.46 0.27 -9.64
C GLU A 591 0.94 1.58 -10.24
N LEU A 592 1.35 2.70 -9.65
CA LEU A 592 1.05 4.01 -10.19
C LEU A 592 1.98 4.32 -11.35
N ASN A 593 1.42 4.89 -12.40
CA ASN A 593 2.15 5.34 -13.58
C ASN A 593 2.02 6.86 -13.73
N ARG A 594 2.63 7.42 -14.78
CA ARG A 594 2.64 8.88 -15.02
C ARG A 594 1.25 9.52 -15.11
N TYR A 595 0.21 8.78 -15.50
CA TYR A 595 -1.16 9.30 -15.61
C TYR A 595 -1.82 9.51 -14.24
N ASP A 596 -1.30 8.86 -13.20
CA ASP A 596 -1.82 8.99 -11.84
C ASP A 596 -1.22 10.20 -11.09
N ALA A 597 -0.20 10.86 -11.66
CA ALA A 597 0.51 11.97 -11.02
C ALA A 597 -0.43 13.14 -10.68
N CYS A 598 -1.39 13.46 -11.56
CA CYS A 598 -2.38 14.49 -11.25
C CYS A 598 -3.26 14.10 -10.05
N VAL A 599 -3.71 12.84 -9.95
CA VAL A 599 -4.56 12.37 -8.84
C VAL A 599 -3.83 12.55 -7.52
N VAL A 600 -2.56 12.14 -7.46
CA VAL A 600 -1.71 12.29 -6.27
C VAL A 600 -1.57 13.76 -5.89
N LYS A 601 -1.26 14.63 -6.85
CA LYS A 601 -1.12 16.06 -6.60
C LYS A 601 -2.42 16.69 -6.08
N LYS A 602 -3.55 16.44 -6.76
CA LYS A 602 -4.86 16.97 -6.34
C LYS A 602 -5.21 16.55 -4.92
N ALA A 603 -4.98 15.29 -4.58
CA ALA A 603 -5.22 14.78 -3.24
C ALA A 603 -4.31 15.46 -2.19
N VAL A 604 -3.03 15.69 -2.49
CA VAL A 604 -2.12 16.44 -1.60
C VAL A 604 -2.58 17.88 -1.40
N GLU A 605 -2.93 18.59 -2.48
CA GLU A 605 -3.42 19.97 -2.41
C GLU A 605 -4.75 20.08 -1.65
N ALA A 606 -5.63 19.09 -1.79
CA ALA A 606 -6.87 19.01 -1.02
C ALA A 606 -6.59 18.75 0.47
N LEU A 607 -5.67 17.84 0.79
CA LEU A 607 -5.25 17.60 2.17
C LEU A 607 -4.64 18.84 2.82
N GLU A 608 -3.80 19.60 2.10
CA GLU A 608 -3.22 20.83 2.63
C GLU A 608 -4.27 21.89 2.97
N ARG A 609 -5.33 22.00 2.16
CA ARG A 609 -6.47 22.92 2.42
C ARG A 609 -7.36 22.47 3.57
N GLU A 610 -7.55 21.16 3.73
CA GLU A 610 -8.50 20.57 4.67
C GLU A 610 -7.83 20.00 5.93
N ASN A 611 -6.66 20.53 6.30
CA ASN A 611 -5.92 20.15 7.52
C ASN A 611 -5.60 18.63 7.59
N TYR A 612 -5.25 18.04 6.45
CA TYR A 612 -4.81 16.66 6.29
C TYR A 612 -5.81 15.60 6.77
N LYS A 613 -7.11 15.86 6.64
CA LYS A 613 -8.17 14.92 6.98
C LYS A 613 -8.16 13.68 6.07
N PRO A 614 -8.19 12.45 6.61
CA PRO A 614 -8.17 11.25 5.79
C PRO A 614 -9.44 11.06 4.96
N SER A 615 -10.60 11.57 5.39
CA SER A 615 -11.82 11.52 4.58
C SER A 615 -11.64 12.21 3.22
N VAL A 616 -10.89 13.32 3.19
CA VAL A 616 -10.56 14.07 1.97
C VAL A 616 -9.68 13.24 1.04
N LEU A 617 -8.64 12.58 1.57
CA LEU A 617 -7.80 11.68 0.77
C LEU A 617 -8.63 10.57 0.12
N VAL A 618 -9.50 9.92 0.90
CA VAL A 618 -10.35 8.84 0.39
C VAL A 618 -11.31 9.37 -0.68
N GLU A 619 -11.97 10.51 -0.44
CA GLU A 619 -12.89 11.14 -1.41
C GLU A 619 -12.19 11.52 -2.72
N GLU A 620 -11.00 12.13 -2.66
CA GLU A 620 -10.21 12.49 -3.84
C GLU A 620 -9.80 11.25 -4.65
N ILE A 621 -9.40 10.16 -3.99
CA ILE A 621 -9.05 8.91 -4.66
C ILE A 621 -10.27 8.30 -5.35
N VAL A 622 -11.39 8.11 -4.63
CA VAL A 622 -12.56 7.40 -5.18
C VAL A 622 -13.33 8.19 -6.22
N LEU A 623 -13.24 9.53 -6.19
CA LEU A 623 -13.81 10.40 -7.21
C LEU A 623 -12.92 10.57 -8.43
N SER A 624 -11.64 10.20 -8.34
CA SER A 624 -10.67 10.35 -9.43
C SER A 624 -11.09 9.57 -10.68
N PHE A 625 -10.71 10.12 -11.83
CA PHE A 625 -11.00 9.49 -13.12
C PHE A 625 -10.42 8.07 -13.22
N PRO A 626 -9.15 7.78 -12.81
CA PRO A 626 -8.60 6.41 -12.86
C PRO A 626 -9.26 5.44 -11.88
N PHE A 627 -9.89 5.92 -10.81
CA PHE A 627 -10.68 5.05 -9.93
C PHE A 627 -12.00 4.64 -10.60
N ARG A 628 -12.65 5.57 -11.31
CA ARG A 628 -14.00 5.42 -11.87
C ARG A 628 -14.03 4.97 -13.32
N HIS A 629 -12.90 4.91 -14.01
CA HIS A 629 -12.80 4.50 -15.41
C HIS A 629 -11.84 3.33 -15.58
N ARG A 630 -12.06 2.57 -16.64
CA ARG A 630 -11.23 1.44 -17.04
C ARG A 630 -10.98 1.47 -18.53
N PHE A 631 -9.78 1.04 -18.92
CA PHE A 631 -9.44 0.82 -20.31
C PHE A 631 -9.74 -0.61 -20.71
N TYR A 632 -10.52 -0.78 -21.78
CA TYR A 632 -10.84 -2.06 -22.40
C TYR A 632 -10.18 -2.13 -23.79
N PRO A 633 -9.17 -2.99 -23.99
CA PRO A 633 -8.41 -3.03 -25.25
C PRO A 633 -9.28 -3.43 -26.45
N LYS A 634 -8.93 -2.92 -27.64
CA LYS A 634 -9.68 -3.17 -28.89
C LYS A 634 -9.31 -4.49 -29.57
N VAL A 635 -8.13 -5.01 -29.28
CA VAL A 635 -7.58 -6.28 -29.77
C VAL A 635 -6.96 -6.98 -28.57
N ASP A 636 -7.02 -8.31 -28.50
CA ASP A 636 -6.27 -9.06 -27.49
C ASP A 636 -4.79 -8.65 -27.57
N VAL A 637 -4.33 -7.91 -26.56
CA VAL A 637 -2.92 -7.52 -26.45
C VAL A 637 -2.16 -8.83 -26.26
N LYS A 638 -1.38 -9.23 -27.28
CA LYS A 638 -0.43 -10.33 -27.12
C LYS A 638 0.58 -9.88 -26.08
N HIS A 639 0.50 -10.47 -24.89
CA HIS A 639 1.58 -10.40 -23.93
C HIS A 639 2.67 -11.36 -24.42
N ASP A 640 3.70 -10.83 -25.07
CA ASP A 640 4.95 -11.56 -25.22
C ASP A 640 5.52 -11.75 -23.81
N GLY A 641 5.59 -13.01 -23.39
CA GLY A 641 5.85 -13.43 -22.00
C GLY A 641 7.28 -13.31 -21.52
#